data_AF-A0A0F5FEZ7-F1
#
_entry.id   AF-A0A0F5FEZ7-F1
#
_cell.length_a   1.000
_cell.length_b   1.000
_cell.length_c   1.000
_cell.angle_alpha   90.00
_cell.angle_beta   90.00
_cell.angle_gamma   90.00
#
_symmetry.space_group_name_H-M   'P 1'
#
loop_
_entity.id
_entity.type
_entity.pdbx_description
1 polymer ?
#
loop_
_entity_poly.entity_id
_entity_poly.type
_entity_poly.pdbx_seq_one_letter_code
_entity_poly.pdbx_strand_id
1 'polypeptide(L)'
;MNKRASLSLLFLAGLMASAHAQPAPFDMTPESDLRIPTPEPAPAPSPVPTPAIVAAPSQPFSRYINDSSAIRLEGEESRESVIVYLTEAQAAAPARFEFSFLNSLVVAPEYSSLRVRFNNTEISSSPLAASSEPASRSIQVPAGILKAGPNVIEFRATERHRTDCSIDSTYELWTQIESNAVRLLFEGDNLSRLSRLSDLPAIGVDADGETHIRLISAPLTNPETAEAAVKLAQYLALAMRVPELVLEEAETLSEGFQSGTLDVILLPADDLPAGLDAMRGQASAGPIAVLTTLASGASTLVISGPDWASITRASEALHPGETALASVPRIDLVYPHPVMLGSQTVSLAALGTETAEFNGRRLTADFQFELPADFYANRYGALDLVLDAAYSSDILPNSEIDIYTNGQIASATPLLRTDGGQLRDTVIRIPMTSLRPGRNEGVIAINLQSASDAVCSPGWTGQAPVRFVLSNSSQLRFPDYARVAQVPDLQVLAGSGWPYADAQSVPLVVGGSADSVLSAMMFVARITAASGRILPLDIVPATELTPDRDGLVIMPLGEMPPPISTRTGIATAMTASDTSALDRFSGERQDVPFAEQVDAVLGYFGLQRSDLRLFAGPEPLFEVSANTTVLSQMRQGEGGIWTILTANDARSLRSGTEQLIITQRWREIGGRISAISSGGDALTVVPASQVMLAETQPFSFANARLIAANWFSGNIVYFTLAIIAAAVLLTLASSAVLSQLGRRQ
;
A
#
# COMPACT_ATOMS: atom_id res chain seq x y z
N MET A 1 -17.32 58.49 -23.34
CA MET A 1 -16.38 59.06 -24.34
C MET A 1 -15.61 57.88 -24.95
N ASN A 2 -15.56 57.69 -26.27
CA ASN A 2 -14.72 58.38 -27.27
C ASN A 2 -13.20 58.16 -27.04
N LYS A 3 -12.36 57.87 -28.04
CA LYS A 3 -12.52 57.33 -29.42
C LYS A 3 -11.10 57.11 -30.01
N ARG A 4 -11.04 56.36 -31.13
CA ARG A 4 -10.19 56.48 -32.36
C ARG A 4 -9.13 57.62 -32.39
N ALA A 5 -8.01 57.53 -33.12
CA ALA A 5 -7.78 56.89 -34.44
C ALA A 5 -6.27 56.59 -34.65
N SER A 6 -5.85 55.53 -35.37
CA SER A 6 -5.48 55.49 -36.82
C SER A 6 -4.11 56.13 -37.16
N LEU A 7 -3.41 55.86 -38.28
CA LEU A 7 -3.86 55.42 -39.62
C LEU A 7 -2.70 54.81 -40.47
N SER A 8 -3.01 53.85 -41.37
CA SER A 8 -2.29 53.52 -42.63
C SER A 8 -0.88 52.84 -42.60
N LEU A 9 -0.42 52.15 -43.67
CA LEU A 9 -0.95 51.99 -45.05
C LEU A 9 -0.81 50.53 -45.61
N LEU A 10 -1.58 50.25 -46.68
CA LEU A 10 -1.81 49.04 -47.49
C LEU A 10 -0.55 48.42 -48.16
N PHE A 11 -0.54 47.24 -48.83
CA PHE A 11 -1.58 46.42 -49.53
C PHE A 11 -1.18 44.89 -49.49
N LEU A 12 -1.71 43.88 -50.23
CA LEU A 12 -2.52 43.76 -51.47
C LEU A 12 -3.60 42.63 -51.39
N ALA A 13 -3.75 41.76 -52.41
CA ALA A 13 -4.77 40.71 -52.60
C ALA A 13 -4.16 39.45 -53.30
N GLY A 14 -4.83 38.30 -53.52
CA GLY A 14 -6.22 37.84 -53.28
C GLY A 14 -6.33 36.28 -53.44
N LEU A 15 -7.33 35.55 -52.90
CA LEU A 15 -8.77 35.42 -53.29
C LEU A 15 -8.97 34.67 -54.64
N MET A 16 -9.93 33.75 -54.86
CA MET A 16 -11.08 33.25 -54.08
C MET A 16 -11.54 31.81 -54.52
N ALA A 17 -12.68 31.30 -54.00
CA ALA A 17 -13.11 29.88 -54.06
C ALA A 17 -14.24 29.53 -55.08
N SER A 18 -14.72 28.28 -55.01
CA SER A 18 -15.53 27.48 -55.97
C SER A 18 -17.00 27.89 -56.23
N ALA A 19 -17.55 27.50 -57.39
CA ALA A 19 -19.00 27.40 -57.67
C ALA A 19 -19.34 26.38 -58.79
N HIS A 20 -20.61 25.95 -58.89
CA HIS A 20 -21.12 24.86 -59.76
C HIS A 20 -21.84 25.37 -61.04
N ALA A 21 -21.90 24.55 -62.11
CA ALA A 21 -23.13 24.22 -62.89
C ALA A 21 -22.85 23.35 -64.14
N GLN A 22 -23.84 22.56 -64.61
CA GLN A 22 -23.84 21.85 -65.91
C GLN A 22 -24.53 22.69 -67.02
N PRO A 23 -24.41 22.33 -68.31
CA PRO A 23 -25.45 21.47 -68.91
C PRO A 23 -24.97 20.47 -70.00
N ALA A 24 -25.89 19.64 -70.50
CA ALA A 24 -25.82 18.83 -71.73
C ALA A 24 -26.77 19.47 -72.81
N PRO A 25 -27.27 18.83 -73.91
CA PRO A 25 -27.05 17.46 -74.46
C PRO A 25 -26.98 17.36 -76.03
N PHE A 26 -27.09 16.12 -76.57
CA PHE A 26 -27.33 15.69 -77.98
C PHE A 26 -26.18 15.85 -79.02
N ASP A 27 -26.03 15.04 -80.10
CA ASP A 27 -26.52 13.68 -80.48
C ASP A 27 -25.93 13.24 -81.86
N MET A 28 -26.34 12.06 -82.35
CA MET A 28 -26.37 11.52 -83.73
C MET A 28 -25.25 10.53 -84.12
N THR A 29 -25.70 9.27 -84.29
CA THR A 29 -25.01 8.10 -84.86
C THR A 29 -25.25 8.01 -86.39
N PRO A 30 -24.78 6.96 -87.11
CA PRO A 30 -23.61 6.07 -86.92
C PRO A 30 -22.66 6.10 -88.15
N GLU A 31 -21.55 5.36 -88.09
CA GLU A 31 -21.05 4.64 -89.28
C GLU A 31 -20.91 3.15 -88.97
N SER A 32 -21.14 2.33 -90.00
CA SER A 32 -21.23 0.86 -89.91
C SER A 32 -20.19 0.20 -90.79
N ASP A 33 -19.45 -0.78 -90.24
CA ASP A 33 -19.45 -2.12 -90.82
C ASP A 33 -18.68 -3.12 -89.96
N LEU A 34 -19.29 -4.29 -89.69
CA LEU A 34 -18.78 -5.62 -90.06
C LEU A 34 -19.66 -6.72 -89.42
N ARG A 35 -19.58 -7.94 -90.00
CA ARG A 35 -20.53 -9.03 -89.72
C ARG A 35 -20.13 -9.88 -88.52
N ILE A 36 -21.13 -10.38 -87.80
CA ILE A 36 -21.01 -11.37 -86.71
C ILE A 36 -20.65 -12.76 -87.26
N PRO A 37 -19.65 -13.43 -86.69
CA PRO A 37 -19.59 -14.88 -86.54
C PRO A 37 -19.87 -15.26 -85.07
N THR A 38 -20.77 -16.21 -84.83
CA THR A 38 -21.12 -16.68 -83.47
C THR A 38 -19.94 -17.39 -82.80
N PRO A 39 -19.46 -16.96 -81.62
CA PRO A 39 -18.49 -17.72 -80.83
C PRO A 39 -19.14 -18.91 -80.11
N GLU A 40 -18.37 -19.99 -79.97
CA GLU A 40 -18.70 -21.15 -79.13
C GLU A 40 -18.65 -20.78 -77.62
N PRO A 41 -19.40 -21.45 -76.72
CA PRO A 41 -19.52 -20.99 -75.33
C PRO A 41 -18.19 -21.00 -74.56
N ALA A 42 -17.77 -19.82 -74.10
CA ALA A 42 -16.69 -19.70 -73.11
C ALA A 42 -17.12 -20.34 -71.78
N PRO A 43 -16.20 -21.00 -71.04
CA PRO A 43 -16.52 -21.58 -69.73
C PRO A 43 -16.95 -20.49 -68.75
N ALA A 44 -17.90 -20.83 -67.87
CA ALA A 44 -18.43 -19.88 -66.90
C ALA A 44 -17.30 -19.32 -66.00
N PRO A 45 -17.29 -18.01 -65.71
CA PRO A 45 -16.30 -17.44 -64.81
C PRO A 45 -16.46 -18.05 -63.42
N SER A 46 -15.37 -18.62 -62.89
CA SER A 46 -15.31 -19.05 -61.49
C SER A 46 -15.70 -17.86 -60.59
N PRO A 47 -16.53 -18.07 -59.55
CA PRO A 47 -16.87 -16.99 -58.64
C PRO A 47 -15.58 -16.44 -58.02
N VAL A 48 -15.33 -15.15 -58.20
CA VAL A 48 -14.27 -14.46 -57.47
C VAL A 48 -14.58 -14.66 -55.98
N PRO A 49 -13.67 -15.26 -55.19
CA PRO A 49 -13.92 -15.40 -53.77
C PRO A 49 -14.01 -14.00 -53.18
N THR A 50 -15.21 -13.63 -52.69
CA THR A 50 -15.36 -12.48 -51.80
C THR A 50 -14.26 -12.59 -50.75
N PRO A 51 -13.42 -11.56 -50.54
CA PRO A 51 -12.43 -11.59 -49.48
C PRO A 51 -13.16 -11.94 -48.19
N ALA A 52 -12.82 -13.09 -47.59
CA ALA A 52 -13.35 -13.45 -46.31
C ALA A 52 -13.00 -12.28 -45.38
N ILE A 53 -14.01 -11.66 -44.78
CA ILE A 53 -13.78 -10.69 -43.72
C ILE A 53 -13.13 -11.50 -42.61
N VAL A 54 -11.81 -11.43 -42.53
CA VAL A 54 -11.04 -11.98 -41.42
C VAL A 54 -11.60 -11.25 -40.21
N ALA A 55 -12.39 -11.97 -39.41
CA ALA A 55 -12.90 -11.43 -38.16
C ALA A 55 -11.69 -10.90 -37.40
N ALA A 56 -11.77 -9.64 -36.95
CA ALA A 56 -10.72 -9.05 -36.14
C ALA A 56 -10.42 -10.05 -35.00
N PRO A 57 -9.15 -10.44 -34.79
CA PRO A 57 -8.83 -11.49 -33.82
C PRO A 57 -9.43 -11.10 -32.48
N SER A 58 -10.29 -11.96 -31.95
CA SER A 58 -10.93 -11.78 -30.64
C SER A 58 -9.85 -11.44 -29.64
N GLN A 59 -9.90 -10.25 -29.04
CA GLN A 59 -8.82 -9.78 -28.18
C GLN A 59 -8.59 -10.83 -27.08
N PRO A 60 -7.36 -11.36 -26.95
CA PRO A 60 -7.07 -12.42 -25.99
C PRO A 60 -7.34 -11.88 -24.59
N PHE A 61 -8.03 -12.68 -23.77
CA PHE A 61 -8.47 -12.27 -22.46
C PHE A 61 -7.26 -12.01 -21.57
N SER A 62 -7.14 -10.80 -21.03
CA SER A 62 -5.96 -10.38 -20.26
C SER A 62 -6.24 -10.20 -18.76
N ARG A 63 -5.19 -10.44 -17.98
CA ARG A 63 -5.06 -10.07 -16.57
C ARG A 63 -3.74 -9.33 -16.40
N TYR A 64 -3.80 -8.08 -15.96
CA TYR A 64 -2.61 -7.35 -15.54
C TYR A 64 -2.09 -7.92 -14.21
N ILE A 65 -0.78 -7.82 -14.01
CA ILE A 65 -0.09 -8.28 -12.81
C ILE A 65 0.77 -7.12 -12.36
N ASN A 66 0.13 -6.17 -11.70
CA ASN A 66 0.76 -4.95 -11.25
C ASN A 66 0.54 -4.77 -9.74
N ASP A 67 1.56 -4.28 -9.04
CA ASP A 67 1.40 -3.53 -7.81
C ASP A 67 1.42 -2.03 -8.20
N SER A 68 0.89 -1.13 -7.39
CA SER A 68 0.81 0.32 -7.74
C SER A 68 2.17 1.04 -7.81
N SER A 69 3.29 0.29 -7.74
CA SER A 69 4.65 0.76 -7.95
C SER A 69 5.43 -0.20 -8.87
N ALA A 70 6.37 0.33 -9.66
CA ALA A 70 7.13 -0.46 -10.62
C ALA A 70 8.05 -1.47 -9.93
N ILE A 71 7.90 -2.76 -10.25
CA ILE A 71 8.69 -3.85 -9.67
C ILE A 71 10.17 -3.62 -10.01
N ARG A 72 10.98 -3.34 -8.98
CA ARG A 72 12.36 -2.88 -9.14
C ARG A 72 13.30 -3.76 -8.32
N LEU A 73 14.02 -4.62 -9.05
CA LEU A 73 15.02 -5.53 -8.52
C LEU A 73 16.35 -4.76 -8.42
N GLU A 74 16.96 -4.69 -7.23
CA GLU A 74 18.20 -3.93 -6.99
C GLU A 74 19.29 -4.77 -6.34
N GLY A 75 20.56 -4.53 -6.70
CA GLY A 75 21.70 -5.28 -6.17
C GLY A 75 22.05 -6.54 -6.99
N GLU A 76 22.93 -7.37 -6.44
CA GLU A 76 23.48 -8.54 -7.15
C GLU A 76 22.59 -9.80 -7.09
N GLU A 77 21.74 -9.93 -6.08
CA GLU A 77 20.66 -10.93 -6.04
C GLU A 77 19.43 -10.23 -5.44
N SER A 78 18.33 -10.21 -6.20
CA SER A 78 17.07 -9.61 -5.77
C SER A 78 15.91 -10.48 -6.24
N ARG A 79 14.84 -10.54 -5.44
CA ARG A 79 13.61 -11.25 -5.76
C ARG A 79 12.42 -10.36 -5.42
N GLU A 80 11.45 -10.30 -6.33
CA GLU A 80 10.15 -9.68 -6.08
C GLU A 80 9.04 -10.61 -6.52
N SER A 81 7.94 -10.61 -5.79
CA SER A 81 6.82 -11.51 -6.06
C SER A 81 5.49 -10.77 -6.04
N VAL A 82 4.62 -11.10 -6.99
CA VAL A 82 3.23 -10.62 -7.07
C VAL A 82 2.28 -11.81 -7.21
N ILE A 83 1.05 -11.68 -6.75
CA ILE A 83 0.01 -12.70 -6.91
C ILE A 83 -0.96 -12.34 -8.03
N VAL A 84 -1.42 -13.35 -8.76
CA VAL A 84 -2.57 -13.24 -9.65
C VAL A 84 -3.65 -14.25 -9.28
N TYR A 85 -4.89 -13.78 -9.15
CA TYR A 85 -6.05 -14.63 -8.90
C TYR A 85 -6.69 -15.04 -10.22
N LEU A 86 -6.90 -16.35 -10.39
CA LEU A 86 -7.47 -16.93 -11.60
C LEU A 86 -8.70 -17.78 -11.27
N THR A 87 -9.72 -17.72 -12.12
CA THR A 87 -10.85 -18.66 -12.05
C THR A 87 -10.44 -20.06 -12.51
N GLU A 88 -11.29 -21.05 -12.21
CA GLU A 88 -11.13 -22.44 -12.65
C GLU A 88 -11.00 -22.55 -14.19
N ALA A 89 -11.72 -21.71 -14.95
CA ALA A 89 -11.63 -21.67 -16.40
C ALA A 89 -10.33 -21.01 -16.90
N GLN A 90 -9.90 -19.91 -16.26
CA GLN A 90 -8.67 -19.20 -16.63
C GLN A 90 -7.42 -20.04 -16.34
N ALA A 91 -7.36 -20.71 -15.18
CA ALA A 91 -6.24 -21.58 -14.81
C ALA A 91 -6.12 -22.84 -15.70
N ALA A 92 -7.22 -23.29 -16.31
CA ALA A 92 -7.23 -24.40 -17.26
C ALA A 92 -6.94 -23.99 -18.72
N ALA A 93 -7.01 -22.69 -19.05
CA ALA A 93 -6.80 -22.18 -20.40
C ALA A 93 -5.30 -22.08 -20.76
N PRO A 94 -4.92 -22.27 -22.04
CA PRO A 94 -3.59 -21.91 -22.53
C PRO A 94 -3.29 -20.43 -22.25
N ALA A 95 -2.19 -20.18 -21.54
CA ALA A 95 -1.80 -18.84 -21.12
C ALA A 95 -0.42 -18.46 -21.66
N ARG A 96 -0.24 -17.17 -21.95
CA ARG A 96 1.02 -16.55 -22.36
C ARG A 96 1.31 -15.40 -21.39
N PHE A 97 2.50 -15.41 -20.81
CA PHE A 97 2.97 -14.36 -19.91
C PHE A 97 3.79 -13.35 -20.69
N GLU A 98 3.36 -12.09 -20.66
CA GLU A 98 4.06 -10.95 -21.26
C GLU A 98 4.51 -9.98 -20.19
N PHE A 99 5.72 -9.43 -20.39
CA PHE A 99 6.27 -8.30 -19.63
C PHE A 99 7.36 -7.62 -20.46
N SER A 100 7.80 -6.43 -20.07
CA SER A 100 9.06 -5.85 -20.52
C SER A 100 9.89 -5.40 -19.33
N PHE A 101 11.21 -5.38 -19.50
CA PHE A 101 12.13 -4.92 -18.48
C PHE A 101 13.23 -4.05 -19.07
N LEU A 102 13.77 -3.15 -18.25
CA LEU A 102 14.94 -2.32 -18.52
C LEU A 102 15.95 -2.57 -17.39
N ASN A 103 17.23 -2.71 -17.72
CA ASN A 103 18.29 -2.91 -16.72
C ASN A 103 19.41 -1.88 -16.85
N SER A 104 20.12 -1.66 -15.74
CA SER A 104 21.22 -0.70 -15.67
C SER A 104 22.32 -0.99 -16.71
N LEU A 105 22.92 0.06 -17.26
CA LEU A 105 23.93 -0.02 -18.32
C LEU A 105 25.19 -0.77 -17.90
N VAL A 106 25.50 -0.76 -16.60
CA VAL A 106 26.68 -1.38 -16.00
C VAL A 106 26.53 -2.88 -15.73
N VAL A 107 25.33 -3.46 -15.91
CA VAL A 107 25.09 -4.92 -15.81
C VAL A 107 25.89 -5.65 -16.89
N ALA A 108 26.46 -6.83 -16.57
CA ALA A 108 27.12 -7.72 -17.50
C ALA A 108 26.15 -8.81 -18.02
N PRO A 109 25.60 -8.70 -19.26
CA PRO A 109 24.57 -9.63 -19.75
C PRO A 109 25.05 -11.08 -19.89
N GLU A 110 26.37 -11.28 -19.95
CA GLU A 110 27.02 -12.60 -20.02
C GLU A 110 26.88 -13.39 -18.71
N TYR A 111 26.73 -12.69 -17.58
CA TYR A 111 26.78 -13.24 -16.22
C TYR A 111 25.55 -12.89 -15.37
N SER A 112 24.61 -12.14 -15.93
CA SER A 112 23.43 -11.59 -15.24
C SER A 112 22.15 -12.09 -15.90
N SER A 113 21.20 -12.59 -15.09
CA SER A 113 20.00 -13.27 -15.58
C SER A 113 18.75 -12.88 -14.80
N LEU A 114 17.66 -12.62 -15.52
CA LEU A 114 16.32 -12.56 -14.97
C LEU A 114 15.65 -13.93 -15.11
N ARG A 115 15.30 -14.53 -13.98
CA ARG A 115 14.54 -15.78 -13.87
C ARG A 115 13.10 -15.46 -13.47
N VAL A 116 12.14 -16.19 -14.03
CA VAL A 116 10.70 -16.05 -13.73
C VAL A 116 10.14 -17.39 -13.30
N ARG A 117 9.54 -17.43 -12.11
CA ARG A 117 8.95 -18.64 -11.52
C ARG A 117 7.46 -18.42 -11.25
N PHE A 118 6.65 -19.40 -11.60
CA PHE A 118 5.23 -19.47 -11.30
C PHE A 118 4.99 -20.62 -10.31
N ASN A 119 4.39 -20.35 -9.15
CA ASN A 119 4.12 -21.35 -8.12
C ASN A 119 5.37 -22.21 -7.79
N ASN A 120 6.49 -21.54 -7.49
CA ASN A 120 7.86 -22.07 -7.31
C ASN A 120 8.54 -22.75 -8.52
N THR A 121 7.84 -22.93 -9.65
CA THR A 121 8.35 -23.61 -10.86
C THR A 121 8.92 -22.58 -11.85
N GLU A 122 10.20 -22.72 -12.23
CA GLU A 122 10.80 -21.83 -13.24
C GLU A 122 10.19 -22.07 -14.63
N ILE A 123 9.77 -20.99 -15.30
CA ILE A 123 9.22 -21.04 -16.67
C ILE A 123 10.11 -20.32 -17.69
N SER A 124 11.05 -19.49 -17.23
CA SER A 124 11.95 -18.73 -18.08
C SER A 124 13.19 -18.27 -17.31
N SER A 125 14.33 -18.25 -18.01
CA SER A 125 15.58 -17.63 -17.60
C SER A 125 16.17 -16.94 -18.83
N SER A 126 16.48 -15.65 -18.73
CA SER A 126 17.02 -14.88 -19.86
C SER A 126 18.08 -13.85 -19.42
N PRO A 127 19.09 -13.56 -20.25
CA PRO A 127 20.14 -12.61 -19.89
C PRO A 127 19.62 -11.17 -19.79
N LEU A 128 20.19 -10.42 -18.86
CA LEU A 128 19.89 -8.99 -18.63
C LEU A 128 20.62 -8.12 -19.66
N ALA A 129 20.05 -8.10 -20.87
CA ALA A 129 20.60 -7.46 -22.06
C ALA A 129 19.79 -6.24 -22.55
N ALA A 130 19.05 -5.57 -21.65
CA ALA A 130 18.04 -4.55 -21.96
C ALA A 130 18.43 -3.16 -21.39
N SER A 131 19.54 -2.59 -21.86
CA SER A 131 20.10 -1.34 -21.30
C SER A 131 19.93 -0.08 -22.16
N SER A 132 19.33 -0.20 -23.35
CA SER A 132 19.08 0.92 -24.27
C SER A 132 17.60 1.18 -24.54
N GLU A 133 16.77 0.15 -24.47
CA GLU A 133 15.32 0.18 -24.66
C GLU A 133 14.69 -0.99 -23.87
N PRO A 134 13.44 -0.88 -23.36
CA PRO A 134 12.81 -1.96 -22.61
C PRO A 134 12.60 -3.20 -23.48
N ALA A 135 13.15 -4.34 -23.04
CA ALA A 135 13.09 -5.57 -23.81
C ALA A 135 11.85 -6.40 -23.44
N SER A 136 10.88 -6.48 -24.35
CA SER A 136 9.72 -7.34 -24.18
C SER A 136 10.10 -8.83 -24.11
N ARG A 137 9.32 -9.59 -23.35
CA ARG A 137 9.33 -11.05 -23.26
C ARG A 137 7.89 -11.54 -23.39
N SER A 138 7.70 -12.64 -24.11
CA SER A 138 6.41 -13.30 -24.29
C SER A 138 6.65 -14.81 -24.19
N ILE A 139 6.17 -15.42 -23.11
CA ILE A 139 6.52 -16.78 -22.67
C ILE A 139 5.24 -17.61 -22.64
N GLN A 140 5.20 -18.75 -23.31
CA GLN A 140 4.08 -19.67 -23.19
C GLN A 140 4.13 -20.37 -21.82
N VAL A 141 3.09 -20.23 -21.01
CA VAL A 141 3.01 -20.85 -19.67
C VAL A 141 2.69 -22.33 -19.83
N PRO A 142 3.49 -23.26 -19.26
CA PRO A 142 3.19 -24.68 -19.30
C PRO A 142 1.87 -25.04 -18.59
N ALA A 143 1.08 -25.91 -19.21
CA ALA A 143 -0.20 -26.37 -18.66
C ALA A 143 -0.02 -27.07 -17.30
N GLY A 144 -0.92 -26.80 -16.36
CA GLY A 144 -0.90 -27.37 -15.01
C GLY A 144 -0.01 -26.65 -13.99
N ILE A 145 0.73 -25.61 -14.38
CA ILE A 145 1.43 -24.73 -13.42
C ILE A 145 0.45 -23.75 -12.77
N LEU A 146 -0.50 -23.21 -13.54
CA LEU A 146 -1.57 -22.34 -13.05
C LEU A 146 -2.65 -23.15 -12.29
N LYS A 147 -3.26 -22.51 -11.29
CA LYS A 147 -4.26 -23.07 -10.39
C LYS A 147 -5.42 -22.09 -10.21
N ALA A 148 -6.60 -22.60 -9.88
CA ALA A 148 -7.71 -21.75 -9.46
C ALA A 148 -7.39 -21.09 -8.11
N GLY A 149 -7.77 -19.83 -7.94
CA GLY A 149 -7.37 -19.01 -6.79
C GLY A 149 -6.01 -18.32 -6.99
N PRO A 150 -5.21 -18.11 -5.92
CA PRO A 150 -3.96 -17.36 -6.00
C PRO A 150 -2.84 -18.15 -6.70
N ASN A 151 -2.09 -17.46 -7.55
CA ASN A 151 -0.86 -17.94 -8.17
C ASN A 151 0.26 -16.96 -7.88
N VAL A 152 1.40 -17.43 -7.37
CA VAL A 152 2.56 -16.57 -7.08
C VAL A 152 3.48 -16.52 -8.29
N ILE A 153 3.88 -15.31 -8.68
CA ILE A 153 4.82 -15.02 -9.75
C ILE A 153 6.04 -14.34 -9.14
N GLU A 154 7.16 -15.05 -9.04
CA GLU A 154 8.45 -14.52 -8.57
C GLU A 154 9.31 -14.13 -9.78
N PHE A 155 9.72 -12.86 -9.82
CA PHE A 155 10.84 -12.37 -10.62
C PHE A 155 12.10 -12.45 -9.75
N ARG A 156 13.20 -13.01 -10.27
CA ARG A 156 14.49 -13.06 -9.57
C ARG A 156 15.63 -12.62 -10.49
N ALA A 157 16.24 -11.49 -10.16
CA ALA A 157 17.45 -11.01 -10.83
C ALA A 157 18.69 -11.54 -10.09
N THR A 158 19.61 -12.11 -10.87
CA THR A 158 21.03 -12.21 -10.50
C THR A 158 21.77 -11.20 -11.36
N GLU A 159 22.44 -10.22 -10.77
CA GLU A 159 23.16 -9.16 -11.48
C GLU A 159 24.65 -9.13 -11.11
N ARG A 160 25.49 -8.79 -12.09
CA ARG A 160 26.93 -8.58 -11.90
C ARG A 160 27.35 -7.32 -12.64
N HIS A 161 28.13 -6.47 -11.97
CA HIS A 161 28.69 -5.27 -12.55
C HIS A 161 29.81 -5.61 -13.56
N ARG A 162 29.89 -4.87 -14.67
CA ARG A 162 30.71 -5.23 -15.83
C ARG A 162 32.21 -4.90 -15.69
N THR A 163 32.55 -3.89 -14.89
CA THR A 163 33.91 -3.33 -14.83
C THR A 163 34.40 -2.95 -13.43
N ASP A 164 33.63 -3.24 -12.39
CA ASP A 164 33.97 -2.95 -10.99
C ASP A 164 33.50 -4.11 -10.12
N CYS A 165 34.17 -4.26 -8.97
CA CYS A 165 33.99 -5.31 -7.98
C CYS A 165 33.94 -4.73 -6.56
N SER A 166 33.59 -3.45 -6.40
CA SER A 166 33.29 -2.80 -5.12
C SER A 166 31.89 -3.16 -4.60
N ILE A 167 31.65 -3.01 -3.28
CA ILE A 167 30.28 -3.07 -2.72
C ILE A 167 29.46 -1.89 -3.26
N ASP A 168 30.06 -0.71 -3.40
CA ASP A 168 29.40 0.51 -3.89
C ASP A 168 28.77 0.30 -5.28
N SER A 169 29.48 -0.38 -6.20
CA SER A 169 28.97 -0.70 -7.54
C SER A 169 27.69 -1.56 -7.55
N THR A 170 27.39 -2.26 -6.45
CA THR A 170 26.14 -3.04 -6.33
C THR A 170 24.90 -2.15 -6.17
N TYR A 171 25.05 -0.89 -5.79
CA TYR A 171 23.95 0.09 -5.77
C TYR A 171 23.68 0.72 -7.15
N GLU A 172 24.56 0.50 -8.14
CA GLU A 172 24.31 0.85 -9.55
C GLU A 172 23.62 -0.29 -10.33
N LEU A 173 23.48 -1.47 -9.74
CA LEU A 173 22.80 -2.64 -10.31
C LEU A 173 21.30 -2.57 -10.02
N TRP A 174 20.51 -2.61 -11.09
CA TRP A 174 19.06 -2.68 -11.02
C TRP A 174 18.45 -3.20 -12.34
N THR A 175 17.34 -3.91 -12.21
CA THR A 175 16.41 -4.26 -13.28
C THR A 175 15.01 -3.84 -12.86
N GLN A 176 14.37 -3.01 -13.68
CA GLN A 176 12.99 -2.58 -13.51
C GLN A 176 12.08 -3.32 -14.49
N ILE A 177 10.98 -3.87 -13.99
CA ILE A 177 9.90 -4.42 -14.81
C ILE A 177 8.90 -3.30 -15.07
N GLU A 178 8.49 -3.12 -16.32
CA GLU A 178 7.53 -2.08 -16.71
C GLU A 178 6.10 -2.49 -16.38
N SER A 179 5.56 -1.97 -15.28
CA SER A 179 4.21 -2.23 -14.73
C SER A 179 3.10 -2.44 -15.78
N ASN A 180 2.91 -1.45 -16.66
CA ASN A 180 1.84 -1.44 -17.67
C ASN A 180 1.98 -2.52 -18.76
N ALA A 181 3.12 -3.20 -18.83
CA ALA A 181 3.39 -4.29 -19.76
C ALA A 181 3.22 -5.69 -19.15
N VAL A 182 3.11 -5.82 -17.82
CA VAL A 182 3.06 -7.12 -17.14
C VAL A 182 1.64 -7.70 -17.16
N ARG A 183 1.44 -8.78 -17.91
CA ARG A 183 0.13 -9.41 -18.08
C ARG A 183 0.18 -10.90 -18.43
N LEU A 184 -0.84 -11.63 -17.98
CA LEU A 184 -1.19 -12.93 -18.56
C LEU A 184 -2.27 -12.73 -19.63
N LEU A 185 -2.06 -13.30 -20.81
CA LEU A 185 -3.04 -13.40 -21.89
C LEU A 185 -3.49 -14.84 -22.01
N PHE A 186 -4.79 -15.07 -22.08
CA PHE A 186 -5.39 -16.40 -22.12
C PHE A 186 -6.15 -16.62 -23.44
N GLU A 187 -6.03 -17.83 -23.98
CA GLU A 187 -6.67 -18.23 -25.25
C GLU A 187 -7.83 -19.20 -24.96
N GLY A 188 -9.07 -18.75 -25.17
CA GLY A 188 -10.27 -19.57 -24.96
C GLY A 188 -11.55 -18.76 -24.84
N ASP A 189 -12.70 -19.45 -24.92
CA ASP A 189 -14.03 -18.84 -24.86
C ASP A 189 -14.49 -18.61 -23.41
N ASN A 190 -15.31 -17.58 -23.19
CA ASN A 190 -15.98 -17.27 -21.91
C ASN A 190 -15.03 -17.03 -20.71
N LEU A 191 -13.76 -16.69 -20.92
CA LEU A 191 -12.78 -16.52 -19.85
C LEU A 191 -13.03 -15.31 -18.93
N SER A 192 -13.81 -14.33 -19.41
CA SER A 192 -14.36 -13.22 -18.61
C SER A 192 -15.52 -13.61 -17.70
N ARG A 193 -16.01 -14.86 -17.76
CA ARG A 193 -17.19 -15.29 -17.01
C ARG A 193 -16.86 -15.57 -15.55
N LEU A 194 -17.40 -14.74 -14.67
CA LEU A 194 -17.40 -14.92 -13.22
C LEU A 194 -18.78 -15.45 -12.79
N SER A 195 -18.83 -16.27 -11.72
CA SER A 195 -20.10 -16.91 -11.31
C SER A 195 -20.21 -17.30 -9.84
N ARG A 196 -19.11 -17.32 -9.09
CA ARG A 196 -19.06 -17.60 -7.65
C ARG A 196 -18.51 -16.38 -6.94
N LEU A 197 -18.98 -16.08 -5.73
CA LEU A 197 -18.42 -14.97 -4.93
C LEU A 197 -16.93 -15.19 -4.59
N SER A 198 -16.47 -16.46 -4.57
CA SER A 198 -15.06 -16.83 -4.49
C SER A 198 -14.20 -16.37 -5.68
N ASP A 199 -14.83 -16.00 -6.80
CA ASP A 199 -14.15 -15.53 -8.01
C ASP A 199 -13.85 -14.01 -7.95
N LEU A 200 -14.33 -13.28 -6.92
CA LEU A 200 -14.14 -11.83 -6.78
C LEU A 200 -12.66 -11.38 -6.84
N PRO A 201 -11.69 -12.03 -6.17
CA PRO A 201 -10.28 -11.70 -6.34
C PRO A 201 -9.78 -11.77 -7.78
N ALA A 202 -10.39 -12.62 -8.61
CA ALA A 202 -10.03 -12.78 -10.02
C ALA A 202 -10.55 -11.64 -10.91
N ILE A 203 -11.16 -10.58 -10.37
CA ILE A 203 -11.23 -9.26 -11.04
C ILE A 203 -9.82 -8.72 -11.27
N GLY A 204 -8.94 -8.85 -10.27
CA GLY A 204 -7.57 -8.34 -10.28
C GLY A 204 -7.51 -6.82 -10.37
N VAL A 205 -6.42 -6.31 -10.96
CA VAL A 205 -6.17 -4.89 -11.21
C VAL A 205 -6.28 -4.52 -12.69
N ASP A 206 -6.28 -3.23 -12.98
CA ASP A 206 -6.18 -2.67 -14.33
C ASP A 206 -4.71 -2.51 -14.78
N ALA A 207 -4.46 -1.68 -15.80
CA ALA A 207 -3.12 -1.45 -16.34
C ALA A 207 -2.23 -0.54 -15.47
N ASP A 208 -2.82 0.29 -14.61
CA ASP A 208 -2.14 1.24 -13.73
C ASP A 208 -1.96 0.65 -12.32
N GLY A 209 -2.64 -0.45 -12.00
CA GLY A 209 -2.55 -1.20 -10.74
C GLY A 209 -3.74 -0.98 -9.80
N GLU A 210 -4.77 -0.28 -10.26
CA GLU A 210 -5.94 0.07 -9.46
C GLU A 210 -7.08 -0.97 -9.60
N THR A 211 -7.98 -0.98 -8.61
CA THR A 211 -9.19 -1.81 -8.61
C THR A 211 -10.41 -0.90 -8.52
N HIS A 212 -11.13 -0.77 -9.63
CA HIS A 212 -12.22 0.19 -9.81
C HIS A 212 -13.58 -0.44 -9.51
N ILE A 213 -14.25 0.08 -8.49
CA ILE A 213 -15.61 -0.31 -8.10
C ILE A 213 -16.59 0.76 -8.58
N ARG A 214 -17.36 0.42 -9.60
CA ARG A 214 -18.38 1.30 -10.19
C ARG A 214 -19.72 1.03 -9.55
N LEU A 215 -20.16 1.92 -8.66
CA LEU A 215 -21.37 1.75 -7.87
C LEU A 215 -22.60 2.29 -8.60
N ILE A 216 -23.51 1.40 -8.97
CA ILE A 216 -24.85 1.73 -9.48
C ILE A 216 -25.81 1.59 -8.29
N SER A 217 -26.16 2.70 -7.65
CA SER A 217 -27.04 2.74 -6.47
C SER A 217 -28.11 3.82 -6.56
N ALA A 218 -28.99 3.87 -5.55
CA ALA A 218 -29.70 5.11 -5.24
C ALA A 218 -28.67 6.21 -4.84
N PRO A 219 -29.02 7.51 -4.85
CA PRO A 219 -28.07 8.57 -4.54
C PRO A 219 -27.45 8.39 -3.15
N LEU A 220 -26.11 8.45 -3.05
CA LEU A 220 -25.39 8.26 -1.79
C LEU A 220 -25.73 9.31 -0.70
N THR A 221 -26.46 10.36 -1.03
CA THR A 221 -27.01 11.34 -0.09
C THR A 221 -28.21 10.81 0.72
N ASN A 222 -28.75 9.63 0.40
CA ASN A 222 -29.75 8.93 1.23
C ASN A 222 -29.05 8.15 2.37
N PRO A 223 -29.37 8.39 3.66
CA PRO A 223 -28.74 7.70 4.79
C PRO A 223 -28.78 6.16 4.72
N GLU A 224 -29.91 5.56 4.33
CA GLU A 224 -30.02 4.09 4.22
C GLU A 224 -29.08 3.52 3.15
N THR A 225 -28.89 4.26 2.06
CA THR A 225 -27.99 3.88 0.97
C THR A 225 -26.53 4.10 1.37
N ALA A 226 -26.21 5.19 2.08
CA ALA A 226 -24.87 5.44 2.60
C ALA A 226 -24.43 4.37 3.63
N GLU A 227 -25.32 3.94 4.52
CA GLU A 227 -25.05 2.88 5.50
C GLU A 227 -24.75 1.55 4.79
N ALA A 228 -25.64 1.14 3.87
CA ALA A 228 -25.46 -0.07 3.08
C ALA A 228 -24.16 -0.04 2.24
N ALA A 229 -23.82 1.12 1.68
CA ALA A 229 -22.64 1.34 0.84
C ALA A 229 -21.33 1.30 1.65
N VAL A 230 -21.27 1.96 2.82
CA VAL A 230 -20.10 1.90 3.73
C VAL A 230 -19.90 0.50 4.29
N LYS A 231 -20.98 -0.25 4.60
CA LYS A 231 -20.87 -1.66 5.00
C LYS A 231 -20.41 -2.56 3.85
N LEU A 232 -20.91 -2.33 2.63
CA LEU A 232 -20.50 -3.07 1.43
C LEU A 232 -19.00 -2.88 1.12
N ALA A 233 -18.49 -1.66 1.23
CA ALA A 233 -17.08 -1.33 0.95
C ALA A 233 -16.10 -2.19 1.79
N GLN A 234 -16.43 -2.43 3.05
CA GLN A 234 -15.66 -3.30 3.95
C GLN A 234 -15.65 -4.76 3.48
N TYR A 235 -16.82 -5.29 3.11
CA TYR A 235 -16.91 -6.66 2.60
C TYR A 235 -16.19 -6.83 1.26
N LEU A 236 -16.26 -5.84 0.37
CA LEU A 236 -15.47 -5.83 -0.88
C LEU A 236 -13.96 -5.83 -0.59
N ALA A 237 -13.49 -5.02 0.36
CA ALA A 237 -12.08 -4.98 0.74
C ALA A 237 -11.53 -6.35 1.20
N LEU A 238 -12.32 -7.09 1.99
CA LEU A 238 -11.95 -8.46 2.40
C LEU A 238 -12.09 -9.48 1.26
N ALA A 239 -13.15 -9.38 0.46
CA ALA A 239 -13.49 -10.34 -0.58
C ALA A 239 -12.60 -10.25 -1.83
N MET A 240 -12.15 -9.05 -2.21
CA MET A 240 -11.35 -8.81 -3.43
C MET A 240 -9.87 -9.15 -3.26
N ARG A 241 -9.35 -9.25 -2.02
CA ARG A 241 -7.92 -9.52 -1.71
C ARG A 241 -6.93 -8.54 -2.39
N VAL A 242 -7.34 -7.29 -2.54
CA VAL A 242 -6.52 -6.15 -2.97
C VAL A 242 -6.24 -5.21 -1.80
N PRO A 243 -5.14 -4.42 -1.83
CA PRO A 243 -4.81 -3.50 -0.74
C PRO A 243 -5.76 -2.29 -0.67
N GLU A 244 -6.19 -1.75 -1.80
CA GLU A 244 -7.01 -0.55 -1.93
C GLU A 244 -8.10 -0.73 -3.00
N LEU A 245 -9.16 0.08 -2.90
CA LEU A 245 -10.29 0.12 -3.83
C LEU A 245 -10.53 1.58 -4.22
N VAL A 246 -10.63 1.85 -5.51
CA VAL A 246 -11.09 3.14 -6.05
C VAL A 246 -12.60 3.02 -6.26
N LEU A 247 -13.39 3.93 -5.71
CA LEU A 247 -14.87 3.87 -5.77
C LEU A 247 -15.45 5.10 -6.45
N GLU A 248 -16.33 4.88 -7.43
CA GLU A 248 -17.07 5.93 -8.14
C GLU A 248 -18.57 5.58 -8.28
N GLU A 249 -19.45 6.58 -8.28
CA GLU A 249 -20.85 6.42 -8.69
C GLU A 249 -20.96 6.31 -10.22
N ALA A 250 -21.81 5.41 -10.71
CA ALA A 250 -22.09 5.24 -12.13
C ALA A 250 -23.61 5.15 -12.40
N GLU A 251 -24.10 5.91 -13.38
CA GLU A 251 -25.52 5.85 -13.81
C GLU A 251 -25.81 4.60 -14.67
N THR A 252 -24.80 4.02 -15.30
CA THR A 252 -24.92 2.93 -16.27
C THR A 252 -23.86 1.85 -16.08
N LEU A 253 -24.24 0.62 -16.43
CA LEU A 253 -23.37 -0.56 -16.45
C LEU A 253 -22.37 -0.48 -17.61
N SER A 254 -21.27 -1.21 -17.49
CA SER A 254 -20.19 -1.23 -18.46
C SER A 254 -20.60 -1.86 -19.79
N GLU A 255 -20.28 -1.16 -20.90
CA GLU A 255 -20.58 -1.60 -22.27
C GLU A 255 -19.75 -2.83 -22.71
N GLY A 256 -18.72 -3.20 -21.95
CA GLY A 256 -17.81 -4.30 -22.26
C GLY A 256 -17.08 -4.84 -21.03
N PHE A 257 -16.24 -5.86 -21.25
CA PHE A 257 -15.26 -6.30 -20.24
C PHE A 257 -14.15 -5.24 -20.07
N GLN A 258 -13.78 -4.95 -18.83
CA GLN A 258 -12.66 -4.09 -18.44
C GLN A 258 -11.84 -4.83 -17.33
N SER A 259 -10.50 -4.74 -17.36
CA SER A 259 -9.65 -5.34 -16.30
C SER A 259 -9.63 -4.45 -15.07
N GLY A 260 -9.57 -5.02 -13.88
CA GLY A 260 -9.62 -4.26 -12.62
C GLY A 260 -10.98 -3.66 -12.27
N THR A 261 -11.95 -3.66 -13.19
CA THR A 261 -13.26 -3.03 -13.00
C THR A 261 -14.33 -4.04 -12.58
N LEU A 262 -15.12 -3.68 -11.56
CA LEU A 262 -16.32 -4.37 -11.14
C LEU A 262 -17.49 -3.38 -11.08
N ASP A 263 -18.53 -3.60 -11.88
CA ASP A 263 -19.82 -2.93 -11.68
C ASP A 263 -20.49 -3.53 -10.43
N VAL A 264 -20.93 -2.70 -9.49
CA VAL A 264 -21.62 -3.13 -8.27
C VAL A 264 -22.98 -2.47 -8.21
N ILE A 265 -24.05 -3.26 -8.29
CA ILE A 265 -25.42 -2.78 -8.17
C ILE A 265 -25.87 -2.91 -6.72
N LEU A 266 -26.30 -1.78 -6.15
CA LEU A 266 -26.77 -1.66 -4.77
C LEU A 266 -28.15 -0.99 -4.74
N LEU A 267 -29.18 -1.77 -5.05
CA LEU A 267 -30.56 -1.29 -5.26
C LEU A 267 -31.59 -2.26 -4.66
N PRO A 268 -32.74 -1.75 -4.15
CA PRO A 268 -33.92 -2.56 -3.88
C PRO A 268 -34.39 -3.32 -5.12
N ALA A 269 -35.07 -4.45 -4.90
CA ALA A 269 -35.49 -5.35 -5.98
C ALA A 269 -36.29 -4.64 -7.08
N ASP A 270 -37.24 -3.79 -6.69
CA ASP A 270 -38.15 -3.11 -7.62
C ASP A 270 -37.43 -2.06 -8.49
N ASP A 271 -36.30 -1.51 -8.00
CA ASP A 271 -35.46 -0.53 -8.71
C ASP A 271 -34.40 -1.17 -9.64
N LEU A 272 -34.24 -2.51 -9.61
CA LEU A 272 -33.24 -3.20 -10.43
C LEU A 272 -33.46 -2.93 -11.94
N PRO A 273 -32.39 -2.65 -12.73
CA PRO A 273 -32.49 -2.43 -14.17
C PRO A 273 -33.17 -3.58 -14.94
N ALA A 274 -33.85 -3.25 -16.04
CA ALA A 274 -34.61 -4.21 -16.87
C ALA A 274 -33.77 -5.34 -17.50
N GLY A 275 -32.43 -5.23 -17.49
CA GLY A 275 -31.54 -6.34 -17.87
C GLY A 275 -31.48 -7.48 -16.84
N LEU A 276 -32.02 -7.27 -15.63
CA LEU A 276 -31.86 -8.15 -14.46
C LEU A 276 -33.19 -8.69 -13.92
N ASP A 277 -34.23 -8.72 -14.76
CA ASP A 277 -35.57 -9.23 -14.42
C ASP A 277 -35.56 -10.64 -13.78
N ALA A 278 -34.63 -11.50 -14.22
CA ALA A 278 -34.43 -12.84 -13.66
C ALA A 278 -33.91 -12.83 -12.20
N MET A 279 -33.20 -11.78 -11.80
CA MET A 279 -32.75 -11.56 -10.42
C MET A 279 -33.80 -10.83 -9.58
N ARG A 280 -34.60 -9.94 -10.17
CA ARG A 280 -35.67 -9.21 -9.44
C ARG A 280 -36.60 -10.16 -8.70
N GLY A 281 -37.07 -11.22 -9.35
CA GLY A 281 -37.92 -12.22 -8.69
C GLY A 281 -37.29 -12.96 -7.51
N GLN A 282 -35.96 -12.97 -7.40
CA GLN A 282 -35.22 -13.52 -6.26
C GLN A 282 -35.02 -12.43 -5.17
N ALA A 283 -34.61 -11.23 -5.58
CA ALA A 283 -34.45 -10.07 -4.71
C ALA A 283 -35.75 -9.67 -4.00
N SER A 284 -36.90 -9.70 -4.67
CA SER A 284 -38.21 -9.43 -4.04
C SER A 284 -38.61 -10.50 -3.02
N ALA A 285 -37.96 -11.68 -3.01
CA ALA A 285 -38.22 -12.77 -2.08
C ALA A 285 -37.23 -12.82 -0.89
N GLY A 286 -36.08 -12.13 -0.98
CA GLY A 286 -35.07 -12.11 0.07
C GLY A 286 -33.74 -11.49 -0.35
N PRO A 287 -32.76 -11.39 0.57
CA PRO A 287 -31.44 -10.86 0.27
C PRO A 287 -30.70 -11.73 -0.76
N ILE A 288 -30.14 -11.12 -1.80
CA ILE A 288 -29.28 -11.77 -2.79
C ILE A 288 -27.95 -11.04 -2.97
N ALA A 289 -26.87 -11.81 -3.07
CA ALA A 289 -25.55 -11.35 -3.48
C ALA A 289 -25.05 -12.29 -4.58
N VAL A 290 -24.95 -11.79 -5.82
CA VAL A 290 -24.64 -12.62 -7.00
C VAL A 290 -23.62 -11.93 -7.88
N LEU A 291 -22.44 -12.54 -8.03
CA LEU A 291 -21.48 -12.17 -9.05
C LEU A 291 -21.85 -12.86 -10.38
N THR A 292 -21.92 -12.09 -11.45
CA THR A 292 -22.24 -12.56 -12.80
C THR A 292 -21.44 -11.78 -13.84
N THR A 293 -21.38 -12.29 -15.06
CA THR A 293 -20.91 -11.54 -16.23
C THR A 293 -22.10 -11.29 -17.15
N LEU A 294 -22.32 -10.03 -17.54
CA LEU A 294 -23.44 -9.62 -18.39
C LEU A 294 -23.20 -9.99 -19.85
N ALA A 295 -24.24 -9.86 -20.69
CA ALA A 295 -24.13 -10.08 -22.14
C ALA A 295 -23.17 -9.11 -22.85
N SER A 296 -22.82 -7.98 -22.24
CA SER A 296 -21.73 -7.08 -22.68
C SER A 296 -20.33 -7.65 -22.41
N GLY A 297 -20.20 -8.61 -21.50
CA GLY A 297 -18.91 -9.05 -20.96
C GLY A 297 -18.48 -8.30 -19.69
N ALA A 298 -19.25 -7.30 -19.24
CA ALA A 298 -19.02 -6.61 -17.97
C ALA A 298 -19.12 -7.58 -16.78
N SER A 299 -18.19 -7.44 -15.83
CA SER A 299 -18.24 -8.10 -14.53
C SER A 299 -19.19 -7.31 -13.63
N THR A 300 -20.24 -7.96 -13.09
CA THR A 300 -21.26 -7.28 -12.29
C THR A 300 -21.60 -8.07 -11.03
N LEU A 301 -21.46 -7.42 -9.87
CA LEU A 301 -21.94 -7.91 -8.58
C LEU A 301 -23.28 -7.26 -8.26
N VAL A 302 -24.33 -8.08 -8.06
CA VAL A 302 -25.67 -7.59 -7.72
C VAL A 302 -25.94 -7.87 -6.25
N ILE A 303 -26.07 -6.81 -5.46
CA ILE A 303 -26.46 -6.84 -4.05
C ILE A 303 -27.86 -6.22 -3.94
N SER A 304 -28.87 -7.04 -3.63
CA SER A 304 -30.27 -6.60 -3.67
C SER A 304 -31.15 -7.35 -2.66
N GLY A 305 -32.36 -6.87 -2.45
CA GLY A 305 -33.36 -7.43 -1.54
C GLY A 305 -34.67 -6.62 -1.55
N PRO A 306 -35.67 -6.98 -0.74
CA PRO A 306 -36.93 -6.24 -0.65
C PRO A 306 -36.81 -4.90 0.09
N ASP A 307 -35.76 -4.72 0.89
CA ASP A 307 -35.51 -3.54 1.73
C ASP A 307 -34.00 -3.35 1.98
N TRP A 308 -33.60 -2.16 2.45
CA TRP A 308 -32.20 -1.84 2.78
C TRP A 308 -31.63 -2.76 3.87
N ALA A 309 -32.43 -3.16 4.87
CA ALA A 309 -32.01 -4.12 5.89
C ALA A 309 -31.67 -5.52 5.31
N SER A 310 -32.23 -5.88 4.15
CA SER A 310 -31.89 -7.09 3.41
C SER A 310 -30.67 -6.89 2.53
N ILE A 311 -30.52 -5.73 1.88
CA ILE A 311 -29.30 -5.35 1.15
C ILE A 311 -28.08 -5.39 2.08
N THR A 312 -28.19 -4.75 3.24
CA THR A 312 -27.19 -4.71 4.33
C THR A 312 -26.85 -6.10 4.91
N ARG A 313 -27.72 -7.11 4.71
CA ARG A 313 -27.45 -8.53 5.02
C ARG A 313 -26.89 -9.32 3.83
N ALA A 314 -27.27 -8.96 2.61
CA ALA A 314 -26.74 -9.58 1.39
C ALA A 314 -25.23 -9.35 1.26
N SER A 315 -24.74 -8.15 1.59
CA SER A 315 -23.29 -7.83 1.63
C SER A 315 -22.49 -8.78 2.52
N GLU A 316 -23.09 -9.36 3.57
CA GLU A 316 -22.41 -10.27 4.50
C GLU A 316 -22.01 -11.60 3.84
N ALA A 317 -22.72 -12.01 2.78
CA ALA A 317 -22.42 -13.22 2.01
C ALA A 317 -21.12 -13.12 1.17
N LEU A 318 -20.55 -11.93 1.06
CA LEU A 318 -19.24 -11.70 0.43
C LEU A 318 -18.07 -12.07 1.36
N HIS A 319 -18.31 -12.22 2.67
CA HIS A 319 -17.24 -12.43 3.64
C HIS A 319 -16.51 -13.77 3.42
N PRO A 320 -15.19 -13.77 3.12
CA PRO A 320 -14.47 -15.00 2.81
C PRO A 320 -14.23 -15.90 4.04
N GLY A 321 -14.37 -15.34 5.26
CA GLY A 321 -14.23 -16.03 6.53
C GLY A 321 -12.79 -16.12 7.04
N GLU A 322 -12.63 -16.13 8.37
CA GLU A 322 -11.33 -16.08 9.08
C GLU A 322 -10.27 -17.03 8.52
N THR A 323 -10.65 -18.29 8.27
CA THR A 323 -9.71 -19.31 7.77
C THR A 323 -9.17 -18.96 6.38
N ALA A 324 -9.98 -18.34 5.52
CA ALA A 324 -9.51 -17.87 4.22
C ALA A 324 -8.65 -16.62 4.38
N LEU A 325 -9.08 -15.63 5.17
CA LEU A 325 -8.34 -14.39 5.43
C LEU A 325 -6.91 -14.65 5.95
N ALA A 326 -6.73 -15.68 6.77
CA ALA A 326 -5.47 -16.07 7.39
C ALA A 326 -4.61 -17.09 6.60
N SER A 327 -5.08 -17.61 5.46
CA SER A 327 -4.35 -18.63 4.67
C SER A 327 -4.30 -18.39 3.16
N VAL A 328 -5.22 -17.58 2.64
CA VAL A 328 -5.18 -17.05 1.27
C VAL A 328 -4.51 -15.68 1.34
N PRO A 329 -3.42 -15.41 0.59
CA PRO A 329 -2.67 -14.15 0.66
C PRO A 329 -3.49 -12.91 0.19
N ARG A 330 -2.84 -11.75 0.11
CA ARG A 330 -3.34 -10.54 -0.59
C ARG A 330 -2.40 -10.25 -1.78
N ILE A 331 -2.84 -9.51 -2.79
CA ILE A 331 -2.01 -9.28 -4.00
C ILE A 331 -0.62 -8.69 -3.70
N ASP A 332 -0.53 -7.80 -2.69
CA ASP A 332 0.67 -7.13 -2.16
C ASP A 332 1.29 -7.84 -0.92
N LEU A 333 0.74 -8.98 -0.51
CA LEU A 333 1.16 -9.74 0.68
C LEU A 333 1.36 -11.22 0.32
N VAL A 334 2.47 -11.49 -0.39
CA VAL A 334 2.79 -12.82 -0.90
C VAL A 334 3.30 -13.78 0.19
N TYR A 335 4.16 -13.30 1.08
CA TYR A 335 4.85 -14.11 2.09
C TYR A 335 4.12 -14.05 3.45
N PRO A 336 4.20 -15.09 4.31
CA PRO A 336 3.53 -15.07 5.61
C PRO A 336 4.07 -13.98 6.55
N HIS A 337 3.18 -13.16 7.09
CA HIS A 337 3.47 -12.05 8.02
C HIS A 337 2.78 -12.27 9.39
N PRO A 338 3.16 -13.31 10.17
CA PRO A 338 2.45 -13.68 11.40
C PRO A 338 2.51 -12.58 12.49
N VAL A 339 1.43 -12.47 13.26
CA VAL A 339 1.34 -11.59 14.43
C VAL A 339 2.19 -12.13 15.58
N MET A 340 3.18 -11.36 15.99
CA MET A 340 4.01 -11.61 17.17
C MET A 340 3.33 -11.02 18.40
N LEU A 341 3.19 -11.81 19.46
CA LEU A 341 2.50 -11.45 20.72
C LEU A 341 3.44 -11.35 21.93
N GLY A 342 4.71 -11.76 21.78
CA GLY A 342 5.74 -11.79 22.82
C GLY A 342 6.16 -13.22 23.19
N SER A 343 7.40 -13.39 23.69
CA SER A 343 8.00 -14.67 24.07
C SER A 343 7.90 -15.79 23.01
N GLN A 344 7.96 -15.41 21.74
CA GLN A 344 7.87 -16.32 20.59
C GLN A 344 9.21 -16.45 19.86
N THR A 345 9.34 -17.52 19.09
CA THR A 345 10.47 -17.71 18.18
C THR A 345 9.97 -18.28 16.86
N VAL A 346 10.37 -17.68 15.75
CA VAL A 346 9.96 -18.04 14.39
C VAL A 346 11.22 -18.22 13.52
N SER A 347 11.23 -19.18 12.61
CA SER A 347 12.31 -19.33 11.62
C SER A 347 12.05 -18.44 10.40
N LEU A 348 13.12 -17.99 9.73
CA LEU A 348 13.01 -17.25 8.48
C LEU A 348 12.28 -18.05 7.39
N ALA A 349 12.38 -19.38 7.41
CA ALA A 349 11.59 -20.29 6.57
C ALA A 349 10.07 -20.13 6.76
N ALA A 350 9.60 -19.86 7.98
CA ALA A 350 8.19 -19.63 8.28
C ALA A 350 7.72 -18.22 7.90
N LEU A 351 8.64 -17.32 7.54
CA LEU A 351 8.39 -15.96 7.04
C LEU A 351 8.56 -15.84 5.51
N GLY A 352 8.69 -16.98 4.79
CA GLY A 352 8.86 -16.99 3.33
C GLY A 352 10.29 -16.75 2.82
N THR A 353 11.29 -16.84 3.69
CA THR A 353 12.71 -16.71 3.31
C THR A 353 13.28 -18.08 2.90
N GLU A 354 13.88 -18.17 1.71
CA GLU A 354 14.60 -19.36 1.26
C GLU A 354 16.04 -19.36 1.80
N THR A 355 16.71 -20.53 1.83
CA THR A 355 18.15 -20.60 2.07
C THR A 355 18.88 -20.03 0.85
N ALA A 356 19.77 -19.06 1.06
CA ALA A 356 20.48 -18.36 0.00
C ALA A 356 21.96 -18.75 0.00
N GLU A 357 22.42 -19.37 -1.09
CA GLU A 357 23.85 -19.53 -1.40
C GLU A 357 24.30 -18.35 -2.26
N PHE A 358 25.38 -17.66 -1.87
CA PHE A 358 25.78 -16.39 -2.47
C PHE A 358 27.28 -16.31 -2.74
N ASN A 359 27.66 -15.81 -3.92
CA ASN A 359 29.04 -15.68 -4.39
C ASN A 359 29.46 -14.24 -4.73
N GLY A 360 28.60 -13.25 -4.43
CA GLY A 360 28.86 -11.83 -4.69
C GLY A 360 29.47 -11.07 -3.51
N ARG A 361 28.98 -9.85 -3.35
CA ARG A 361 29.34 -8.81 -2.38
C ARG A 361 28.14 -8.40 -1.53
N ARG A 362 27.01 -8.04 -2.14
CA ARG A 362 25.80 -7.60 -1.42
C ARG A 362 24.61 -8.54 -1.68
N LEU A 363 24.16 -9.20 -0.61
CA LEU A 363 22.93 -10.01 -0.57
C LEU A 363 21.91 -9.34 0.35
N THR A 364 20.64 -9.29 -0.05
CA THR A 364 19.51 -8.97 0.83
C THR A 364 18.63 -10.19 1.06
N ALA A 365 18.03 -10.29 2.24
CA ALA A 365 17.04 -11.30 2.58
C ALA A 365 15.93 -10.72 3.45
N ASP A 366 14.74 -10.65 2.86
CA ASP A 366 13.60 -9.89 3.35
C ASP A 366 12.58 -10.78 4.07
N PHE A 367 11.99 -10.25 5.14
CA PHE A 367 10.98 -10.92 5.95
C PHE A 367 9.99 -9.90 6.53
N GLN A 368 8.75 -10.32 6.76
CA GLN A 368 7.69 -9.46 7.30
C GLN A 368 6.95 -10.16 8.45
N PHE A 369 6.40 -9.37 9.37
CA PHE A 369 5.64 -9.83 10.53
C PHE A 369 4.76 -8.70 11.07
N GLU A 370 3.80 -9.02 11.92
CA GLU A 370 2.91 -8.04 12.54
C GLU A 370 3.14 -7.92 14.05
N LEU A 371 2.82 -6.76 14.60
CA LEU A 371 2.75 -6.50 16.04
C LEU A 371 1.35 -5.95 16.39
N PRO A 372 0.78 -6.30 17.56
CA PRO A 372 -0.55 -5.87 17.94
C PRO A 372 -0.62 -4.34 18.16
N ALA A 373 -1.83 -3.80 18.11
CA ALA A 373 -2.14 -2.37 18.31
C ALA A 373 -1.52 -1.77 19.58
N ASP A 374 -1.33 -2.60 20.61
CA ASP A 374 -0.84 -2.23 21.93
C ASP A 374 0.64 -2.55 22.17
N PHE A 375 1.41 -2.74 21.09
CA PHE A 375 2.86 -2.87 21.14
C PHE A 375 3.52 -1.58 21.65
N TYR A 376 4.19 -1.64 22.81
CA TYR A 376 4.90 -0.50 23.39
C TYR A 376 6.39 -0.80 23.63
N ALA A 377 7.25 -0.11 22.88
CA ALA A 377 8.72 -0.26 22.88
C ALA A 377 9.47 1.09 22.86
N ASN A 378 8.96 2.10 23.58
CA ASN A 378 9.62 3.42 23.66
C ASN A 378 10.97 3.33 24.41
N ARG A 379 12.07 3.41 23.64
CA ARG A 379 13.47 3.41 24.11
C ARG A 379 13.83 2.23 25.03
N TYR A 380 13.16 1.09 24.89
CA TYR A 380 13.42 -0.12 25.70
C TYR A 380 13.14 -1.41 24.92
N GLY A 381 13.93 -2.44 25.18
CA GLY A 381 13.82 -3.76 24.54
C GLY A 381 14.65 -3.93 23.26
N ALA A 382 15.07 -5.17 23.03
CA ALA A 382 15.70 -5.63 21.80
C ALA A 382 15.19 -7.05 21.52
N LEU A 383 14.90 -7.37 20.25
CA LEU A 383 14.70 -8.75 19.82
C LEU A 383 16.04 -9.33 19.33
N ASP A 384 16.15 -10.65 19.33
CA ASP A 384 17.35 -11.36 18.88
C ASP A 384 17.09 -12.01 17.51
N LEU A 385 17.88 -11.68 16.50
CA LEU A 385 18.07 -12.52 15.32
C LEU A 385 19.15 -13.55 15.65
N VAL A 386 18.74 -14.82 15.73
CA VAL A 386 19.63 -15.98 15.87
C VAL A 386 20.02 -16.44 14.47
N LEU A 387 21.19 -16.02 14.01
CA LEU A 387 21.71 -16.31 12.68
C LEU A 387 22.30 -17.72 12.62
N ASP A 388 21.88 -18.48 11.60
CA ASP A 388 22.53 -19.68 11.08
C ASP A 388 23.09 -19.37 9.68
N ALA A 389 24.41 -19.21 9.57
CA ALA A 389 25.08 -18.91 8.32
C ALA A 389 26.48 -19.54 8.24
N ALA A 390 27.08 -19.53 7.05
CA ALA A 390 28.47 -19.92 6.82
C ALA A 390 29.15 -18.98 5.84
N TYR A 391 30.46 -18.77 6.00
CA TYR A 391 31.27 -17.92 5.12
C TYR A 391 32.64 -18.54 4.82
N SER A 392 33.14 -18.28 3.62
CA SER A 392 34.43 -18.77 3.13
C SER A 392 35.62 -18.03 3.74
N SER A 393 36.82 -18.62 3.67
CA SER A 393 38.08 -17.99 4.08
C SER A 393 38.61 -16.94 3.08
N ASP A 394 37.83 -16.58 2.06
CA ASP A 394 38.11 -15.47 1.14
C ASP A 394 37.56 -14.13 1.70
N ILE A 395 36.67 -14.19 2.69
CA ILE A 395 36.04 -13.02 3.32
C ILE A 395 37.03 -12.26 4.22
N LEU A 396 37.08 -10.95 4.02
CA LEU A 396 37.95 -10.01 4.72
C LEU A 396 37.25 -9.37 5.94
N PRO A 397 38.02 -8.83 6.91
CA PRO A 397 37.47 -7.95 7.94
C PRO A 397 36.83 -6.72 7.30
N ASN A 398 35.89 -6.08 8.01
CA ASN A 398 35.03 -5.01 7.48
C ASN A 398 33.98 -5.49 6.46
N SER A 399 33.76 -6.81 6.36
CA SER A 399 32.48 -7.34 5.89
C SER A 399 31.46 -7.23 7.02
N GLU A 400 30.21 -6.87 6.74
CA GLU A 400 29.20 -6.49 7.74
C GLU A 400 27.85 -7.17 7.48
N ILE A 401 27.09 -7.42 8.55
CA ILE A 401 25.71 -7.89 8.50
C ILE A 401 24.84 -6.81 9.14
N ASP A 402 24.04 -6.16 8.30
CA ASP A 402 23.24 -5.00 8.64
C ASP A 402 21.77 -5.37 8.62
N ILE A 403 21.05 -5.00 9.68
CA ILE A 403 19.62 -5.25 9.80
C ILE A 403 18.90 -3.93 9.66
N TYR A 404 18.07 -3.84 8.62
CA TYR A 404 17.12 -2.75 8.44
C TYR A 404 15.76 -3.17 8.96
N THR A 405 15.00 -2.23 9.50
CA THR A 405 13.64 -2.43 10.00
C THR A 405 12.82 -1.21 9.61
N ASN A 406 11.70 -1.43 8.89
CA ASN A 406 10.87 -0.37 8.30
C ASN A 406 11.69 0.68 7.50
N GLY A 407 12.70 0.23 6.75
CA GLY A 407 13.58 1.09 5.94
C GLY A 407 14.66 1.86 6.72
N GLN A 408 14.76 1.71 8.05
CA GLN A 408 15.78 2.34 8.88
C GLN A 408 16.80 1.30 9.39
N ILE A 409 18.08 1.67 9.48
CA ILE A 409 19.11 0.76 10.02
C ILE A 409 18.90 0.59 11.53
N ALA A 410 18.73 -0.66 11.97
CA ALA A 410 18.47 -1.03 13.35
C ALA A 410 19.69 -1.69 14.03
N SER A 411 20.53 -2.37 13.26
CA SER A 411 21.76 -3.01 13.76
C SER A 411 22.80 -3.12 12.64
N ALA A 412 24.09 -3.04 12.98
CA ALA A 412 25.21 -3.22 12.06
C ALA A 412 26.27 -4.08 12.78
N THR A 413 26.60 -5.25 12.22
CA THR A 413 27.43 -6.27 12.89
C THR A 413 28.62 -6.68 12.02
N PRO A 414 29.86 -6.25 12.33
CA PRO A 414 31.03 -6.59 11.53
C PRO A 414 31.50 -8.04 11.75
N LEU A 415 31.93 -8.69 10.66
CA LEU A 415 32.58 -9.99 10.65
C LEU A 415 34.06 -9.85 11.03
N LEU A 416 34.37 -10.18 12.28
CA LEU A 416 35.70 -10.01 12.89
C LEU A 416 36.69 -11.16 12.61
N ARG A 417 36.31 -12.17 11.81
CA ARG A 417 37.11 -13.39 11.55
C ARG A 417 37.23 -13.68 10.07
N THR A 418 38.40 -14.20 9.70
CA THR A 418 38.83 -14.42 8.30
C THR A 418 39.23 -15.87 8.01
N ASP A 419 39.17 -16.77 8.99
CA ASP A 419 39.62 -18.16 8.84
C ASP A 419 38.62 -19.06 8.08
N GLY A 420 37.49 -18.49 7.64
CA GLY A 420 36.32 -19.22 7.18
C GLY A 420 35.56 -19.82 8.37
N GLY A 421 34.24 -19.75 8.37
CA GLY A 421 33.49 -20.05 9.58
C GLY A 421 32.02 -20.38 9.39
N GLN A 422 31.45 -20.97 10.44
CA GLN A 422 30.00 -21.16 10.58
C GLN A 422 29.54 -20.24 11.71
N LEU A 423 28.66 -19.31 11.38
CA LEU A 423 27.91 -18.48 12.30
C LEU A 423 26.67 -19.30 12.71
N ARG A 424 26.83 -20.25 13.62
CA ARG A 424 25.71 -20.98 14.23
C ARG A 424 25.25 -20.25 15.48
N ASP A 425 23.95 -20.29 15.77
CA ASP A 425 23.34 -19.70 16.97
C ASP A 425 23.77 -18.24 17.23
N THR A 426 24.13 -17.49 16.17
CA THR A 426 24.86 -16.22 16.30
C THR A 426 23.87 -15.08 16.51
N VAL A 427 23.83 -14.54 17.74
CA VAL A 427 22.83 -13.56 18.17
C VAL A 427 23.20 -12.14 17.76
N ILE A 428 22.45 -11.58 16.81
CA ILE A 428 22.41 -10.16 16.47
C ILE A 428 21.22 -9.52 17.19
N ARG A 429 21.44 -8.39 17.88
CA ARG A 429 20.38 -7.66 18.60
C ARG A 429 19.81 -6.54 17.75
N ILE A 430 18.48 -6.45 17.74
CA ILE A 430 17.70 -5.49 16.95
C ILE A 430 16.85 -4.67 17.93
N PRO A 431 17.13 -3.36 18.11
CA PRO A 431 16.39 -2.49 19.04
C PRO A 431 14.92 -2.39 18.68
N MET A 432 14.04 -2.61 19.66
CA MET A 432 12.58 -2.63 19.44
C MET A 432 12.00 -1.23 19.17
N THR A 433 12.80 -0.17 19.30
CA THR A 433 12.49 1.20 18.88
C THR A 433 12.36 1.39 17.37
N SER A 434 12.83 0.43 16.57
CA SER A 434 12.69 0.43 15.10
C SER A 434 11.38 -0.21 14.62
N LEU A 435 10.59 -0.74 15.55
CA LEU A 435 9.34 -1.46 15.31
C LEU A 435 8.12 -0.56 15.58
N ARG A 436 7.02 -0.89 14.93
CA ARG A 436 5.72 -0.23 15.08
C ARG A 436 4.58 -1.23 15.30
N PRO A 437 3.43 -0.82 15.85
CA PRO A 437 2.18 -1.58 15.72
C PRO A 437 1.82 -1.83 14.25
N GLY A 438 1.16 -2.95 13.96
CA GLY A 438 0.83 -3.40 12.59
C GLY A 438 2.01 -4.07 11.85
N ARG A 439 1.99 -3.99 10.51
CA ARG A 439 2.98 -4.61 9.61
C ARG A 439 4.37 -3.99 9.75
N ASN A 440 5.34 -4.84 10.07
CA ASN A 440 6.77 -4.54 10.09
C ASN A 440 7.48 -5.31 8.97
N GLU A 441 8.54 -4.70 8.48
CA GLU A 441 9.39 -5.22 7.41
C GLU A 441 10.84 -5.20 7.86
N GLY A 442 11.53 -6.32 7.74
CA GLY A 442 12.92 -6.48 8.10
C GLY A 442 13.74 -6.99 6.91
N VAL A 443 14.93 -6.42 6.75
CA VAL A 443 15.87 -6.79 5.69
C VAL A 443 17.21 -7.13 6.32
N ILE A 444 17.70 -8.34 6.08
CA ILE A 444 19.08 -8.73 6.39
C ILE A 444 19.93 -8.39 5.17
N ALA A 445 20.74 -7.35 5.25
CA ALA A 445 21.77 -7.05 4.25
C ALA A 445 23.10 -7.65 4.70
N ILE A 446 23.77 -8.36 3.79
CA ILE A 446 25.05 -9.02 4.03
C ILE A 446 26.05 -8.43 3.04
N ASN A 447 26.96 -7.61 3.56
CA ASN A 447 27.92 -6.81 2.81
C ASN A 447 29.32 -7.44 2.94
N LEU A 448 29.84 -8.00 1.86
CA LEU A 448 31.02 -8.86 1.84
C LEU A 448 32.16 -8.22 1.04
N GLN A 449 33.30 -8.04 1.70
CA GLN A 449 34.58 -7.74 1.07
C GLN A 449 35.37 -9.05 0.99
N SER A 450 35.89 -9.41 -0.19
CA SER A 450 36.72 -10.63 -0.33
C SER A 450 38.08 -10.35 -0.96
N ALA A 451 39.06 -11.21 -0.69
CA ALA A 451 40.40 -11.07 -1.27
C ALA A 451 40.40 -11.27 -2.80
N SER A 452 39.50 -12.12 -3.32
CA SER A 452 39.37 -12.33 -4.77
C SER A 452 38.74 -11.14 -5.52
N ASP A 453 38.01 -10.24 -4.87
CA ASP A 453 37.48 -9.01 -5.51
C ASP A 453 38.59 -8.05 -5.95
N ALA A 454 39.75 -8.05 -5.27
CA ALA A 454 40.92 -7.28 -5.69
C ALA A 454 41.53 -7.73 -7.03
N VAL A 455 41.09 -8.87 -7.58
CA VAL A 455 41.57 -9.47 -8.84
C VAL A 455 40.58 -9.23 -9.99
N CYS A 456 39.74 -8.19 -9.89
CA CYS A 456 38.75 -7.74 -10.89
C CYS A 456 39.41 -7.19 -12.18
N SER A 457 40.08 -8.07 -12.92
CA SER A 457 40.80 -7.75 -14.16
C SER A 457 40.01 -8.15 -15.40
N PRO A 458 40.22 -7.51 -16.57
CA PRO A 458 39.60 -7.90 -17.83
C PRO A 458 39.84 -9.37 -18.15
N GLY A 459 38.77 -10.17 -18.21
CA GLY A 459 38.82 -11.63 -18.39
C GLY A 459 38.24 -12.45 -17.22
N TRP A 460 37.69 -11.83 -16.18
CA TRP A 460 36.90 -12.55 -15.16
C TRP A 460 35.73 -13.32 -15.80
N THR A 461 35.54 -14.58 -15.40
CA THR A 461 34.69 -15.57 -16.09
C THR A 461 33.28 -15.72 -15.52
N GLY A 462 32.77 -14.71 -14.80
CA GLY A 462 31.40 -14.69 -14.28
C GLY A 462 31.11 -15.55 -13.06
N GLN A 463 31.97 -16.54 -12.77
CA GLN A 463 31.74 -17.53 -11.71
C GLN A 463 32.76 -17.37 -10.58
N ALA A 464 32.30 -16.81 -9.46
CA ALA A 464 32.93 -16.95 -8.16
C ALA A 464 32.38 -18.19 -7.43
N PRO A 465 33.18 -18.87 -6.59
CA PRO A 465 32.66 -19.90 -5.68
C PRO A 465 31.70 -19.28 -4.65
N VAL A 466 30.81 -20.07 -4.07
CA VAL A 466 29.93 -19.61 -2.97
C VAL A 466 30.79 -19.09 -1.82
N ARG A 467 30.65 -17.80 -1.51
CA ARG A 467 31.40 -17.07 -0.48
C ARG A 467 30.65 -17.02 0.85
N PHE A 468 29.32 -17.04 0.82
CA PHE A 468 28.43 -16.98 1.98
C PHE A 468 27.18 -17.85 1.77
N VAL A 469 26.62 -18.40 2.85
CA VAL A 469 25.33 -19.10 2.86
C VAL A 469 24.50 -18.60 4.03
N LEU A 470 23.30 -18.10 3.77
CA LEU A 470 22.28 -17.77 4.78
C LEU A 470 21.28 -18.93 4.88
N SER A 471 21.18 -19.57 6.04
CA SER A 471 20.20 -20.64 6.26
C SER A 471 18.84 -20.07 6.66
N ASN A 472 17.76 -20.58 6.07
CA ASN A 472 16.40 -20.29 6.51
C ASN A 472 16.02 -20.94 7.86
N SER A 473 16.92 -21.73 8.46
CA SER A 473 16.85 -22.17 9.86
C SER A 473 17.12 -21.04 10.87
N SER A 474 17.70 -19.91 10.44
CA SER A 474 17.86 -18.70 11.24
C SER A 474 16.53 -18.24 11.83
N GLN A 475 16.54 -17.59 13.00
CA GLN A 475 15.32 -17.39 13.80
C GLN A 475 15.22 -15.97 14.37
N LEU A 476 14.02 -15.41 14.38
CA LEU A 476 13.70 -14.22 15.18
C LEU A 476 13.13 -14.67 16.53
N ARG A 477 13.78 -14.28 17.62
CA ARG A 477 13.32 -14.50 18.99
C ARG A 477 12.83 -13.19 19.60
N PHE A 478 11.53 -13.10 19.84
CA PHE A 478 10.89 -11.97 20.50
C PHE A 478 10.87 -12.17 22.01
N PRO A 479 11.31 -11.19 22.82
CA PRO A 479 11.09 -11.20 24.26
C PRO A 479 9.63 -10.88 24.61
N ASP A 480 9.30 -10.88 25.91
CA ASP A 480 8.14 -10.10 26.38
C ASP A 480 8.40 -8.59 26.23
N TYR A 481 7.40 -7.86 25.77
CA TYR A 481 7.39 -6.40 25.66
C TYR A 481 6.16 -5.80 26.36
N ALA A 482 6.11 -4.48 26.51
CA ALA A 482 4.99 -3.83 27.18
C ALA A 482 3.75 -3.82 26.27
N ARG A 483 2.59 -4.13 26.87
CA ARG A 483 1.29 -4.18 26.20
C ARG A 483 0.42 -3.03 26.72
N VAL A 484 0.35 -1.95 25.97
CA VAL A 484 -0.42 -0.73 26.26
C VAL A 484 -0.52 0.11 24.98
N ALA A 485 -1.70 0.60 24.61
CA ALA A 485 -1.85 1.43 23.41
C ALA A 485 -1.41 2.89 23.67
N GLN A 486 -0.89 3.55 22.62
CA GLN A 486 -0.51 4.96 22.63
C GLN A 486 -1.56 5.80 21.91
N VAL A 487 -2.00 6.91 22.51
CA VAL A 487 -3.05 7.77 21.95
C VAL A 487 -2.72 9.25 22.14
N PRO A 488 -2.87 10.11 21.11
CA PRO A 488 -3.22 9.78 19.73
C PRO A 488 -2.02 9.26 18.92
N ASP A 489 -2.24 8.22 18.12
CA ASP A 489 -1.32 7.77 17.08
C ASP A 489 -2.07 7.08 15.92
N LEU A 490 -2.05 7.73 14.76
CA LEU A 490 -2.64 7.26 13.51
C LEU A 490 -1.94 6.02 12.94
N GLN A 491 -0.70 5.72 13.36
CA GLN A 491 -0.01 4.51 12.89
C GLN A 491 -0.68 3.24 13.42
N VAL A 492 -1.21 3.30 14.65
CA VAL A 492 -1.98 2.20 15.25
C VAL A 492 -3.25 1.93 14.45
N LEU A 493 -3.96 3.00 14.05
CA LEU A 493 -5.15 2.93 13.21
C LEU A 493 -4.82 2.37 11.81
N ALA A 494 -3.82 2.92 11.13
CA ALA A 494 -3.43 2.50 9.79
C ALA A 494 -2.89 1.06 9.74
N GLY A 495 -2.24 0.61 10.80
CA GLY A 495 -1.65 -0.71 10.91
C GLY A 495 -2.58 -1.82 11.43
N SER A 496 -3.67 -1.49 12.15
CA SER A 496 -4.51 -2.49 12.84
C SER A 496 -6.00 -2.16 12.98
N GLY A 497 -6.44 -0.96 12.59
CA GLY A 497 -7.84 -0.52 12.73
C GLY A 497 -8.28 -0.16 14.16
N TRP A 498 -7.40 -0.30 15.15
CA TRP A 498 -7.67 0.08 16.54
C TRP A 498 -7.80 1.62 16.69
N PRO A 499 -8.70 2.15 17.55
CA PRO A 499 -9.56 1.42 18.50
C PRO A 499 -10.82 0.79 17.88
N TYR A 500 -11.20 1.21 16.68
CA TYR A 500 -12.51 0.92 16.08
C TYR A 500 -12.71 -0.58 15.75
N ALA A 501 -11.66 -1.30 15.39
CA ALA A 501 -11.71 -2.72 15.00
C ALA A 501 -11.82 -3.72 16.18
N ASP A 502 -11.79 -3.24 17.44
CA ASP A 502 -12.07 -4.01 18.66
C ASP A 502 -13.32 -3.49 19.42
N ALA A 503 -13.97 -2.44 18.92
CA ALA A 503 -15.15 -1.83 19.52
C ALA A 503 -16.43 -2.65 19.27
N GLN A 504 -17.53 -2.34 19.98
CA GLN A 504 -18.85 -2.96 19.77
C GLN A 504 -19.76 -2.18 18.81
N SER A 505 -19.60 -0.85 18.78
CA SER A 505 -20.38 0.11 17.99
C SER A 505 -19.56 1.40 17.95
N VAL A 506 -19.35 1.94 16.75
CA VAL A 506 -18.54 3.13 16.48
C VAL A 506 -19.39 4.14 15.71
N PRO A 507 -19.73 5.30 16.30
CA PRO A 507 -20.40 6.37 15.56
C PRO A 507 -19.49 6.88 14.43
N LEU A 508 -19.96 6.75 13.20
CA LEU A 508 -19.40 7.36 12.00
C LEU A 508 -20.26 8.58 11.62
N VAL A 509 -19.63 9.76 11.53
CA VAL A 509 -20.28 10.99 11.07
C VAL A 509 -19.74 11.35 9.68
N VAL A 510 -20.57 11.25 8.65
CA VAL A 510 -20.20 11.55 7.25
C VAL A 510 -20.74 12.92 6.83
N GLY A 511 -20.04 13.59 5.91
CA GLY A 511 -20.53 14.80 5.25
C GLY A 511 -21.73 14.53 4.33
N GLY A 512 -22.52 15.55 4.00
CA GLY A 512 -23.80 15.46 3.29
C GLY A 512 -23.70 15.27 1.78
N SER A 513 -22.53 14.98 1.23
CA SER A 513 -22.28 14.86 -0.22
C SER A 513 -21.85 13.44 -0.60
N ALA A 514 -22.13 13.03 -1.84
CA ALA A 514 -21.73 11.72 -2.34
C ALA A 514 -20.21 11.53 -2.33
N ASP A 515 -19.43 12.56 -2.68
CA ASP A 515 -17.96 12.55 -2.55
C ASP A 515 -17.50 12.30 -1.09
N SER A 516 -18.24 12.80 -0.08
CA SER A 516 -17.97 12.50 1.34
C SER A 516 -18.24 11.02 1.69
N VAL A 517 -19.29 10.42 1.11
CA VAL A 517 -19.64 9.02 1.32
C VAL A 517 -18.68 8.09 0.57
N LEU A 518 -18.26 8.41 -0.66
CA LEU A 518 -17.21 7.70 -1.38
C LEU A 518 -15.87 7.77 -0.62
N SER A 519 -15.53 8.93 -0.05
CA SER A 519 -14.36 9.09 0.84
C SER A 519 -14.47 8.17 2.07
N ALA A 520 -15.65 8.08 2.68
CA ALA A 520 -15.89 7.19 3.81
C ALA A 520 -15.75 5.71 3.39
N MET A 521 -16.35 5.31 2.28
CA MET A 521 -16.23 3.95 1.72
C MET A 521 -14.76 3.59 1.47
N MET A 522 -13.99 4.44 0.79
CA MET A 522 -12.56 4.22 0.50
C MET A 522 -11.71 4.10 1.76
N PHE A 523 -11.82 5.05 2.68
CA PHE A 523 -11.00 5.08 3.89
C PHE A 523 -11.32 3.90 4.83
N VAL A 524 -12.60 3.58 4.99
CA VAL A 524 -13.06 2.44 5.82
C VAL A 524 -12.70 1.10 5.16
N ALA A 525 -12.88 0.95 3.84
CA ALA A 525 -12.41 -0.22 3.09
C ALA A 525 -10.91 -0.45 3.29
N ARG A 526 -10.10 0.62 3.25
CA ARG A 526 -8.65 0.54 3.45
C ARG A 526 -8.27 0.09 4.88
N ILE A 527 -8.95 0.59 5.92
CA ILE A 527 -8.75 0.11 7.30
C ILE A 527 -9.15 -1.37 7.43
N THR A 528 -10.25 -1.78 6.80
CA THR A 528 -10.68 -3.19 6.79
C THR A 528 -9.70 -4.08 6.04
N ALA A 529 -9.17 -3.66 4.89
CA ALA A 529 -8.13 -4.38 4.16
C ALA A 529 -6.85 -4.56 5.00
N ALA A 530 -6.43 -3.51 5.72
CA ALA A 530 -5.23 -3.51 6.56
C ALA A 530 -5.38 -4.35 7.84
N SER A 531 -6.52 -4.24 8.52
CA SER A 531 -6.80 -4.96 9.78
C SER A 531 -7.31 -6.39 9.60
N GLY A 532 -7.79 -6.73 8.41
CA GLY A 532 -8.49 -7.99 8.12
C GLY A 532 -9.89 -8.08 8.74
N ARG A 533 -10.47 -6.98 9.24
CA ARG A 533 -11.71 -6.98 10.05
C ARG A 533 -12.76 -5.99 9.55
N ILE A 534 -14.02 -6.38 9.71
CA ILE A 534 -15.17 -5.47 9.61
C ILE A 534 -15.24 -4.59 10.86
N LEU A 535 -15.30 -3.29 10.68
CA LEU A 535 -15.53 -2.28 11.71
C LEU A 535 -17.05 -2.13 11.96
N PRO A 536 -17.53 -2.19 13.20
CA PRO A 536 -18.95 -2.01 13.52
C PRO A 536 -19.30 -0.51 13.52
N LEU A 537 -19.39 0.07 12.32
CA LEU A 537 -19.69 1.48 12.12
C LEU A 537 -21.21 1.71 12.01
N ASP A 538 -21.72 2.62 12.84
CA ASP A 538 -23.11 3.10 12.77
C ASP A 538 -23.08 4.54 12.22
N ILE A 539 -23.77 4.84 11.11
CA ILE A 539 -23.82 6.23 10.59
C ILE A 539 -24.79 7.04 11.46
N VAL A 540 -24.28 8.07 12.14
CA VAL A 540 -25.05 8.91 13.07
C VAL A 540 -24.95 10.40 12.71
N PRO A 541 -25.99 11.22 13.02
CA PRO A 541 -25.88 12.66 12.88
C PRO A 541 -24.84 13.23 13.84
N ALA A 542 -24.18 14.31 13.44
CA ALA A 542 -23.09 14.95 14.21
C ALA A 542 -23.47 15.42 15.63
N THR A 543 -24.77 15.48 15.96
CA THR A 543 -25.30 15.77 17.30
C THR A 543 -25.25 14.59 18.26
N GLU A 544 -25.06 13.37 17.78
CA GLU A 544 -25.04 12.14 18.57
C GLU A 544 -23.61 11.63 18.84
N LEU A 545 -22.59 12.24 18.21
CA LEU A 545 -21.18 11.98 18.53
C LEU A 545 -20.81 12.63 19.87
N THR A 546 -20.74 11.83 20.94
CA THR A 546 -20.38 12.28 22.29
C THR A 546 -18.87 12.13 22.57
N PRO A 547 -18.24 13.05 23.32
CA PRO A 547 -16.78 13.06 23.50
C PRO A 547 -16.25 12.04 24.51
N ASP A 548 -17.12 11.34 25.23
CA ASP A 548 -16.79 10.18 26.07
C ASP A 548 -16.64 8.88 25.25
N ARG A 549 -17.15 8.85 24.01
CA ARG A 549 -17.04 7.70 23.09
C ARG A 549 -16.03 7.94 21.98
N ASP A 550 -15.38 6.85 21.57
CA ASP A 550 -14.60 6.79 20.34
C ASP A 550 -15.53 6.99 19.13
N GLY A 551 -15.03 7.65 18.08
CA GLY A 551 -15.81 7.89 16.86
C GLY A 551 -14.97 8.31 15.66
N LEU A 552 -15.55 8.19 14.48
CA LEU A 552 -14.91 8.50 13.19
C LEU A 552 -15.70 9.61 12.48
N VAL A 553 -15.00 10.60 11.94
CA VAL A 553 -15.61 11.75 11.25
C VAL A 553 -15.00 11.91 9.87
N ILE A 554 -15.83 11.91 8.81
CA ILE A 554 -15.37 11.99 7.41
C ILE A 554 -16.20 13.04 6.67
N MET A 555 -15.75 14.29 6.71
CA MET A 555 -16.50 15.43 6.16
C MET A 555 -15.61 16.64 5.83
N PRO A 556 -16.02 17.52 4.90
CA PRO A 556 -15.36 18.79 4.67
C PRO A 556 -15.40 19.72 5.90
N LEU A 557 -14.36 20.53 6.09
CA LEU A 557 -14.27 21.55 7.14
C LEU A 557 -15.46 22.51 7.12
N GLY A 558 -15.96 22.87 5.93
CA GLY A 558 -17.11 23.75 5.75
C GLY A 558 -18.46 23.16 6.19
N GLU A 559 -18.56 21.83 6.33
CA GLU A 559 -19.75 21.13 6.82
C GLU A 559 -19.66 20.81 8.33
N MET A 560 -18.47 20.96 8.92
CA MET A 560 -18.18 20.47 10.27
C MET A 560 -18.78 21.37 11.37
N PRO A 561 -19.70 20.85 12.21
CA PRO A 561 -20.42 21.69 13.16
C PRO A 561 -19.54 22.09 14.36
N PRO A 562 -19.83 23.22 15.04
CA PRO A 562 -19.00 23.75 16.13
C PRO A 562 -18.60 22.78 17.26
N PRO A 563 -19.46 21.83 17.71
CA PRO A 563 -19.07 20.85 18.72
C PRO A 563 -17.93 19.92 18.28
N ILE A 564 -17.80 19.66 16.98
CA ILE A 564 -16.72 18.83 16.41
C ILE A 564 -15.53 19.71 16.03
N SER A 565 -15.74 20.79 15.26
CA SER A 565 -14.65 21.59 14.70
C SER A 565 -13.71 22.17 15.77
N THR A 566 -14.25 22.56 16.93
CA THR A 566 -13.47 23.05 18.09
C THR A 566 -12.63 21.98 18.83
N ARG A 567 -12.82 20.69 18.53
CA ARG A 567 -12.17 19.53 19.19
C ARG A 567 -11.21 18.74 18.30
N THR A 568 -10.92 19.25 17.09
CA THR A 568 -10.17 18.53 16.04
C THR A 568 -8.65 18.70 16.07
N GLY A 569 -8.16 19.78 16.72
CA GLY A 569 -6.77 20.23 16.60
C GLY A 569 -6.42 20.85 15.23
N ILE A 570 -7.42 21.08 14.39
CA ILE A 570 -7.31 21.59 13.02
C ILE A 570 -7.93 23.00 12.94
N ALA A 571 -7.34 23.87 12.11
CA ALA A 571 -7.90 25.15 11.73
C ALA A 571 -7.84 25.34 10.22
N THR A 572 -8.82 26.00 9.60
CA THR A 572 -8.69 26.47 8.21
C THR A 572 -7.58 27.51 8.13
N ALA A 573 -6.67 27.40 7.15
CA ALA A 573 -5.67 28.44 6.93
C ALA A 573 -6.35 29.76 6.54
N MET A 574 -6.36 30.73 7.44
CA MET A 574 -6.75 32.10 7.10
C MET A 574 -5.70 32.69 6.14
N THR A 575 -6.12 33.55 5.21
CA THR A 575 -5.17 34.32 4.39
C THR A 575 -4.27 35.14 5.31
N ALA A 576 -3.02 34.74 5.45
CA ALA A 576 -2.08 35.38 6.36
C ALA A 576 -1.90 36.86 5.98
N SER A 577 -2.17 37.76 6.92
CA SER A 577 -1.62 39.11 6.84
C SER A 577 -0.10 39.03 7.02
N ASP A 578 0.66 39.95 6.42
CA ASP A 578 2.13 39.99 6.58
C ASP A 578 2.54 39.91 8.07
N THR A 579 1.74 40.50 8.96
CA THR A 579 1.94 40.43 10.41
C THR A 579 1.93 39.00 10.96
N SER A 580 1.03 38.11 10.53
CA SER A 580 0.99 36.74 11.09
C SER A 580 2.04 35.79 10.50
N ALA A 581 2.67 36.17 9.38
CA ALA A 581 3.91 35.55 8.92
C ALA A 581 5.11 36.06 9.74
N LEU A 582 5.18 37.38 9.98
CA LEU A 582 6.20 38.02 10.80
C LEU A 582 6.16 37.55 12.26
N ASP A 583 4.99 37.51 12.90
CA ASP A 583 4.80 37.06 14.30
C ASP A 583 5.19 35.59 14.49
N ARG A 584 5.00 34.74 13.47
CA ARG A 584 5.48 33.35 13.47
C ARG A 584 6.99 33.26 13.29
N PHE A 585 7.59 34.11 12.46
CA PHE A 585 9.04 34.17 12.28
C PHE A 585 9.77 34.83 13.46
N SER A 586 9.12 35.75 14.16
CA SER A 586 9.56 36.35 15.43
C SER A 586 9.06 35.59 16.65
N GLY A 587 8.51 34.39 16.49
CA GLY A 587 8.15 33.50 17.60
C GLY A 587 9.36 33.34 18.51
N GLU A 588 9.24 33.82 19.75
CA GLU A 588 10.40 34.39 20.45
C GLU A 588 11.58 33.43 20.54
N ARG A 589 12.72 33.82 19.92
CA ARG A 589 14.02 33.52 20.52
C ARG A 589 14.08 34.27 21.85
N GLN A 590 13.52 33.63 22.87
CA GLN A 590 13.77 33.98 24.25
C GLN A 590 15.26 33.70 24.47
N ASP A 591 16.07 34.76 24.37
CA ASP A 591 17.53 34.71 24.51
C ASP A 591 17.92 34.39 25.96
N VAL A 592 17.77 33.10 26.30
CA VAL A 592 18.23 32.55 27.58
C VAL A 592 19.75 32.76 27.64
N PRO A 593 20.28 33.47 28.65
CA PRO A 593 21.72 33.59 28.81
C PRO A 593 22.38 32.21 28.81
N PHE A 594 23.48 32.08 28.06
CA PHE A 594 24.22 30.81 27.90
C PHE A 594 23.48 29.70 27.11
N ALA A 595 22.44 30.03 26.33
CA ALA A 595 21.67 29.08 25.50
C ALA A 595 22.53 28.07 24.72
N GLU A 596 23.48 28.54 23.92
CA GLU A 596 24.39 27.68 23.12
C GLU A 596 25.30 26.79 23.99
N GLN A 597 25.64 27.26 25.19
CA GLN A 597 26.52 26.53 26.12
C GLN A 597 25.74 25.45 26.87
N VAL A 598 24.46 25.71 27.18
CA VAL A 598 23.51 24.68 27.64
C VAL A 598 23.30 23.63 26.56
N ASP A 599 23.08 24.03 25.30
CA ASP A 599 22.94 23.08 24.19
C ASP A 599 24.21 22.27 23.92
N ALA A 600 25.40 22.88 24.02
CA ALA A 600 26.67 22.16 23.90
C ALA A 600 26.89 21.15 25.05
N VAL A 601 26.53 21.51 26.28
CA VAL A 601 26.61 20.60 27.44
C VAL A 601 25.58 19.47 27.33
N LEU A 602 24.35 19.75 26.92
CA LEU A 602 23.32 18.72 26.73
C LEU A 602 23.65 17.81 25.55
N GLY A 603 24.14 18.36 24.43
CA GLY A 603 24.59 17.62 23.26
C GLY A 603 25.75 16.67 23.57
N TYR A 604 26.67 17.04 24.46
CA TYR A 604 27.73 16.14 24.96
C TYR A 604 27.17 14.89 25.67
N PHE A 605 25.99 15.00 26.28
CA PHE A 605 25.28 13.88 26.91
C PHE A 605 24.17 13.28 26.02
N GLY A 606 24.05 13.69 24.76
CA GLY A 606 23.01 13.22 23.83
C GLY A 606 21.60 13.71 24.16
N LEU A 607 21.47 14.80 24.91
CA LEU A 607 20.19 15.39 25.34
C LEU A 607 19.89 16.69 24.58
N GLN A 608 18.61 17.04 24.52
CA GLN A 608 18.10 18.33 24.05
C GLN A 608 17.31 19.04 25.16
N ARG A 609 17.04 20.35 25.01
CA ARG A 609 16.16 21.07 25.96
C ARG A 609 14.72 20.51 25.99
N SER A 610 14.32 19.80 24.94
CA SER A 610 13.07 19.02 24.84
C SER A 610 13.01 17.93 25.90
N ASP A 611 14.08 17.14 26.06
CA ASP A 611 14.15 16.03 27.02
C ASP A 611 14.13 16.51 28.49
N LEU A 612 14.38 17.80 28.74
CA LEU A 612 14.32 18.42 30.06
C LEU A 612 12.94 18.97 30.46
N ARG A 613 11.92 18.86 29.60
CA ARG A 613 10.59 19.43 29.87
C ARG A 613 9.84 18.61 30.92
N LEU A 614 9.54 19.25 32.05
CA LEU A 614 8.71 18.69 33.14
C LEU A 614 7.21 18.60 32.83
N PHE A 615 6.75 19.29 31.77
CA PHE A 615 5.38 19.27 31.28
C PHE A 615 5.39 19.43 29.77
N ALA A 616 4.49 18.72 29.09
CA ALA A 616 4.23 18.95 27.66
C ALA A 616 3.52 20.30 27.45
N GLY A 617 3.76 20.93 26.30
CA GLY A 617 3.00 22.10 25.88
C GLY A 617 1.59 21.72 25.42
N PRO A 618 0.68 22.69 25.21
CA PRO A 618 -0.56 22.43 24.48
C PRO A 618 -0.24 22.03 23.03
N GLU A 619 -1.08 21.18 22.44
CA GLU A 619 -0.94 20.84 21.02
C GLU A 619 -1.19 22.07 20.13
N PRO A 620 -0.28 22.42 19.20
CA PRO A 620 -0.52 23.49 18.24
C PRO A 620 -1.61 23.10 17.25
N LEU A 621 -2.46 24.06 16.88
CA LEU A 621 -3.43 23.90 15.79
C LEU A 621 -2.70 23.70 14.46
N PHE A 622 -3.21 22.80 13.62
CA PHE A 622 -2.71 22.58 12.27
C PHE A 622 -3.53 23.38 11.25
N GLU A 623 -2.87 24.25 10.48
CA GLU A 623 -3.48 25.06 9.43
C GLU A 623 -3.67 24.23 8.15
N VAL A 624 -4.91 23.94 7.76
CA VAL A 624 -5.20 23.26 6.48
C VAL A 624 -5.07 24.24 5.33
N SER A 625 -4.06 24.04 4.50
CA SER A 625 -3.85 24.83 3.28
C SER A 625 -4.84 24.42 2.17
N ALA A 626 -4.92 25.20 1.08
CA ALA A 626 -5.77 24.86 -0.06
C ALA A 626 -5.42 23.47 -0.62
N ASN A 627 -6.43 22.74 -1.10
CA ASN A 627 -6.30 21.40 -1.69
C ASN A 627 -5.52 20.39 -0.83
N THR A 628 -5.53 20.56 0.50
CA THR A 628 -4.92 19.61 1.46
C THR A 628 -6.01 18.78 2.13
N THR A 629 -5.79 17.46 2.17
CA THR A 629 -6.59 16.51 2.95
C THR A 629 -5.81 16.07 4.17
N VAL A 630 -6.49 16.02 5.31
CA VAL A 630 -5.90 15.88 6.64
C VAL A 630 -6.61 14.75 7.35
N LEU A 631 -5.86 13.73 7.74
CA LEU A 631 -6.25 12.75 8.73
C LEU A 631 -5.70 13.19 10.09
N SER A 632 -6.55 13.39 11.09
CA SER A 632 -6.14 13.62 12.48
C SER A 632 -6.72 12.59 13.43
N GLN A 633 -6.07 12.43 14.58
CA GLN A 633 -6.63 11.73 15.73
C GLN A 633 -6.39 12.57 16.99
N MET A 634 -7.42 12.71 17.82
CA MET A 634 -7.33 13.34 19.13
C MET A 634 -8.14 12.56 20.17
N ARG A 635 -7.54 12.36 21.35
CA ARG A 635 -8.28 11.94 22.53
C ARG A 635 -8.96 13.15 23.17
N GLN A 636 -10.25 13.05 23.40
CA GLN A 636 -11.04 14.03 24.12
C GLN A 636 -10.72 14.03 25.61
N GLY A 637 -11.06 15.12 26.32
CA GLY A 637 -10.85 15.21 27.77
C GLY A 637 -11.71 14.20 28.54
N GLU A 638 -12.93 13.97 28.04
CA GLU A 638 -13.94 13.09 28.61
C GLU A 638 -13.59 11.60 28.48
N GLY A 639 -12.97 11.19 27.37
CA GLY A 639 -12.47 9.83 27.22
C GLY A 639 -12.16 9.40 25.80
N GLY A 640 -13.06 9.74 24.86
CA GLY A 640 -13.14 9.15 23.54
C GLY A 640 -12.02 9.55 22.58
N ILE A 641 -11.73 8.66 21.64
CA ILE A 641 -10.73 8.81 20.58
C ILE A 641 -11.46 9.16 19.28
N TRP A 642 -11.35 10.41 18.87
CA TRP A 642 -11.94 10.92 17.62
C TRP A 642 -10.87 10.92 16.53
N THR A 643 -11.11 10.16 15.46
CA THR A 643 -10.32 10.21 14.21
C THR A 643 -11.13 10.97 13.17
N ILE A 644 -10.49 11.88 12.44
CA ILE A 644 -11.15 12.84 11.57
C ILE A 644 -10.40 12.91 10.23
N LEU A 645 -11.07 12.55 9.14
CA LEU A 645 -10.60 12.74 7.78
C LEU A 645 -11.34 13.94 7.18
N THR A 646 -10.62 15.00 6.83
CA THR A 646 -11.21 16.27 6.42
C THR A 646 -10.37 17.04 5.40
N ALA A 647 -11.03 17.91 4.64
CA ALA A 647 -10.43 18.81 3.66
C ALA A 647 -11.28 20.08 3.56
N ASN A 648 -10.85 21.08 2.78
CA ASN A 648 -11.61 22.33 2.63
C ASN A 648 -13.00 22.13 1.99
N ASP A 649 -13.12 21.19 1.06
CA ASP A 649 -14.33 20.86 0.30
C ASP A 649 -14.39 19.35 -0.01
N ALA A 650 -15.55 18.87 -0.47
CA ALA A 650 -15.79 17.45 -0.71
C ALA A 650 -14.97 16.83 -1.86
N ARG A 651 -14.63 17.60 -2.90
CA ARG A 651 -13.80 17.09 -4.00
C ARG A 651 -12.34 16.99 -3.58
N SER A 652 -11.84 17.97 -2.83
CA SER A 652 -10.53 17.86 -2.14
C SER A 652 -10.51 16.65 -1.19
N LEU A 653 -11.58 16.43 -0.42
CA LEU A 653 -11.69 15.27 0.48
C LEU A 653 -11.58 13.95 -0.28
N ARG A 654 -12.36 13.76 -1.34
CA ARG A 654 -12.34 12.56 -2.18
C ARG A 654 -10.98 12.32 -2.82
N SER A 655 -10.50 13.27 -3.61
CA SER A 655 -9.22 13.14 -4.32
C SER A 655 -8.02 12.99 -3.38
N GLY A 656 -8.04 13.64 -2.22
CA GLY A 656 -7.04 13.43 -1.18
C GLY A 656 -7.19 12.08 -0.46
N THR A 657 -8.38 11.47 -0.44
CA THR A 657 -8.60 10.11 0.09
C THR A 657 -8.10 9.06 -0.88
N GLU A 658 -8.43 9.19 -2.17
CA GLU A 658 -7.89 8.38 -3.27
C GLU A 658 -6.34 8.37 -3.22
N GLN A 659 -5.73 9.54 -3.00
CA GLN A 659 -4.28 9.69 -2.88
C GLN A 659 -3.69 9.24 -1.52
N LEU A 660 -4.50 9.05 -0.47
CA LEU A 660 -4.07 8.65 0.89
C LEU A 660 -4.13 7.13 1.09
N ILE A 661 -5.08 6.43 0.45
CA ILE A 661 -5.21 4.97 0.57
C ILE A 661 -4.08 4.21 -0.13
N ILE A 662 -3.38 4.85 -1.08
CA ILE A 662 -2.27 4.30 -1.86
C ILE A 662 -1.23 3.62 -0.96
N THR A 663 -0.86 2.38 -1.27
CA THR A 663 -0.14 1.53 -0.31
C THR A 663 1.18 2.09 0.22
N GLN A 664 1.99 2.75 -0.61
CA GLN A 664 3.20 3.42 -0.14
C GLN A 664 2.89 4.49 0.92
N ARG A 665 1.97 5.40 0.61
CA ARG A 665 1.57 6.52 1.49
C ARG A 665 0.83 6.07 2.74
N TRP A 666 0.01 5.02 2.64
CA TRP A 666 -0.62 4.41 3.81
C TRP A 666 0.40 3.90 4.83
N ARG A 667 1.58 3.41 4.38
CA ARG A 667 2.68 3.00 5.27
C ARG A 667 3.44 4.18 5.89
N GLU A 668 3.22 5.42 5.43
CA GLU A 668 3.77 6.66 6.01
C GLU A 668 2.86 7.27 7.09
N ILE A 669 1.58 6.85 7.19
CA ILE A 669 0.64 7.38 8.17
C ILE A 669 1.13 7.15 9.61
N GLY A 670 1.06 8.21 10.43
CA GLY A 670 1.44 8.17 11.84
C GLY A 670 1.23 9.49 12.58
N GLY A 671 1.60 9.50 13.86
CA GLY A 671 1.49 10.68 14.72
C GLY A 671 0.03 11.06 14.97
N ARG A 672 -0.22 12.31 15.39
CA ARG A 672 -1.60 12.78 15.61
C ARG A 672 -2.25 13.40 14.38
N ILE A 673 -1.45 13.79 13.39
CA ILE A 673 -1.90 14.31 12.10
C ILE A 673 -1.01 13.72 11.00
N SER A 674 -1.64 13.25 9.94
CA SER A 674 -1.04 12.91 8.65
C SER A 674 -1.77 13.69 7.57
N ALA A 675 -1.08 14.55 6.83
CA ALA A 675 -1.66 15.44 5.83
C ALA A 675 -1.00 15.27 4.46
N ILE A 676 -1.81 15.36 3.39
CA ILE A 676 -1.38 15.26 2.00
C ILE A 676 -1.94 16.43 1.18
N SER A 677 -1.08 17.13 0.45
CA SER A 677 -1.49 18.16 -0.51
C SER A 677 -1.72 17.56 -1.90
N SER A 678 -2.74 18.02 -2.61
CA SER A 678 -2.98 17.64 -4.01
C SER A 678 -1.73 17.91 -4.86
N GLY A 679 -1.18 16.87 -5.48
CA GLY A 679 0.08 16.92 -6.25
C GLY A 679 1.37 16.92 -5.42
N GLY A 680 1.32 16.59 -4.12
CA GLY A 680 2.50 16.31 -3.30
C GLY A 680 2.76 14.80 -3.17
N ASP A 681 4.00 14.37 -3.28
CA ASP A 681 4.35 12.94 -3.30
C ASP A 681 4.30 12.27 -1.91
N ALA A 682 4.75 12.97 -0.86
CA ALA A 682 4.97 12.43 0.48
C ALA A 682 4.04 13.02 1.55
N LEU A 683 3.78 12.26 2.63
CA LEU A 683 2.93 12.70 3.74
C LEU A 683 3.65 13.67 4.70
N THR A 684 2.92 14.71 5.13
CA THR A 684 3.32 15.56 6.27
C THR A 684 2.79 14.95 7.56
N VAL A 685 3.67 14.32 8.34
CA VAL A 685 3.35 13.71 9.65
C VAL A 685 3.69 14.67 10.80
N VAL A 686 2.74 14.89 11.71
CA VAL A 686 2.93 15.67 12.94
C VAL A 686 2.82 14.74 14.16
N PRO A 687 3.91 14.53 14.93
CA PRO A 687 3.88 13.70 16.12
C PRO A 687 3.05 14.36 17.24
N ALA A 688 2.47 13.53 18.11
CA ALA A 688 1.86 14.00 19.35
C ALA A 688 2.93 14.47 20.35
N SER A 689 2.73 15.63 20.96
CA SER A 689 3.48 16.09 22.13
C SER A 689 2.88 15.60 23.46
N GLN A 690 1.58 15.30 23.47
CA GLN A 690 0.87 14.68 24.57
C GLN A 690 0.34 13.30 24.17
N VAL A 691 1.05 12.24 24.59
CA VAL A 691 0.60 10.85 24.41
C VAL A 691 0.11 10.28 25.74
N MET A 692 -1.15 9.84 25.76
CA MET A 692 -1.70 9.04 26.84
C MET A 692 -1.47 7.55 26.57
N LEU A 693 -1.30 6.78 27.64
CA LEU A 693 -1.27 5.32 27.60
C LEU A 693 -2.66 4.77 27.93
N ALA A 694 -3.22 3.94 27.05
CA ALA A 694 -4.53 3.30 27.21
C ALA A 694 -4.39 1.81 27.58
N GLU A 695 -5.08 1.35 28.61
CA GLU A 695 -5.05 -0.05 29.08
C GLU A 695 -5.79 -0.97 28.10
N THR A 696 -5.08 -1.95 27.55
CA THR A 696 -5.55 -2.87 26.49
C THR A 696 -5.66 -4.32 26.94
N GLN A 697 -5.05 -4.66 28.07
CA GLN A 697 -5.18 -5.95 28.74
C GLN A 697 -5.26 -5.73 30.27
N PRO A 698 -5.90 -6.65 31.03
CA PRO A 698 -6.04 -6.51 32.47
C PRO A 698 -4.69 -6.34 33.20
N PHE A 699 -4.68 -5.46 34.21
CA PHE A 699 -3.52 -5.21 35.05
C PHE A 699 -2.72 -6.48 35.45
N SER A 700 -1.42 -6.45 35.14
CA SER A 700 -0.43 -7.46 35.50
C SER A 700 0.85 -6.80 35.96
N PHE A 701 1.41 -7.23 37.09
CA PHE A 701 2.69 -6.71 37.61
C PHE A 701 3.85 -6.88 36.62
N ALA A 702 3.84 -7.94 35.81
CA ALA A 702 4.86 -8.15 34.77
C ALA A 702 4.77 -7.08 33.68
N ASN A 703 3.55 -6.80 33.18
CA ASN A 703 3.30 -5.76 32.20
C ASN A 703 3.56 -4.36 32.78
N ALA A 704 3.07 -4.06 33.99
CA ALA A 704 3.29 -2.78 34.66
C ALA A 704 4.78 -2.46 34.83
N ARG A 705 5.62 -3.47 35.11
CA ARG A 705 7.09 -3.31 35.13
C ARG A 705 7.66 -2.95 33.75
N LEU A 706 7.17 -3.58 32.68
CA LEU A 706 7.61 -3.32 31.31
C LEU A 706 7.14 -1.93 30.83
N ILE A 707 5.90 -1.54 31.10
CA ILE A 707 5.36 -0.20 30.83
C ILE A 707 6.19 0.86 31.56
N ALA A 708 6.44 0.68 32.87
CA ALA A 708 7.25 1.62 33.65
C ALA A 708 8.69 1.74 33.13
N ALA A 709 9.32 0.63 32.72
CA ALA A 709 10.67 0.64 32.15
C ALA A 709 10.75 1.42 30.83
N ASN A 710 9.80 1.20 29.91
CA ASN A 710 9.64 2.00 28.69
C ASN A 710 9.41 3.48 29.01
N TRP A 711 8.41 3.77 29.86
CA TRP A 711 8.02 5.14 30.18
C TRP A 711 9.18 5.93 30.79
N PHE A 712 9.90 5.36 31.77
CA PHE A 712 11.08 6.02 32.36
C PHE A 712 12.24 6.19 31.36
N SER A 713 12.41 5.30 30.39
CA SER A 713 13.41 5.46 29.32
C SER A 713 13.10 6.64 28.39
N GLY A 714 11.81 6.90 28.14
CA GLY A 714 11.35 8.12 27.46
C GLY A 714 11.34 9.39 28.35
N ASN A 715 11.33 9.24 29.68
CA ASN A 715 11.07 10.31 30.66
C ASN A 715 12.20 10.46 31.68
N ILE A 716 13.43 10.71 31.19
CA ILE A 716 14.67 10.70 31.99
C ILE A 716 14.64 11.66 33.20
N VAL A 717 13.96 12.81 33.11
CA VAL A 717 13.81 13.75 34.23
C VAL A 717 13.00 13.13 35.37
N TYR A 718 11.88 12.48 35.06
CA TYR A 718 11.04 11.81 36.06
C TYR A 718 11.76 10.61 36.68
N PHE A 719 12.53 9.85 35.88
CA PHE A 719 13.38 8.78 36.38
C PHE A 719 14.44 9.29 37.37
N THR A 720 15.11 10.40 37.01
CA THR A 720 16.11 11.06 37.86
C THR A 720 15.49 11.58 39.16
N LEU A 721 14.32 12.23 39.10
CA LEU A 721 13.58 12.68 40.28
C LEU A 721 13.14 11.50 41.17
N ALA A 722 12.71 10.38 40.59
CA ALA A 722 12.36 9.17 41.33
C ALA A 722 13.58 8.57 42.07
N ILE A 723 14.76 8.54 41.44
CA ILE A 723 16.01 8.11 42.09
C ILE A 723 16.39 9.06 43.24
N ILE A 724 16.31 10.38 43.04
CA ILE A 724 16.59 11.37 44.08
C ILE A 724 15.62 11.21 45.26
N ALA A 725 14.32 11.06 44.99
CA ALA A 725 13.31 10.82 46.03
C ALA A 725 13.58 9.51 46.79
N ALA A 726 13.92 8.42 46.10
CA ALA A 726 14.29 7.15 46.72
C ALA A 726 15.54 7.27 47.60
N ALA A 727 16.58 7.99 47.15
CA ALA A 727 17.80 8.24 47.92
C ALA A 727 17.53 9.09 49.17
N VAL A 728 16.68 10.12 49.07
CA VAL A 728 16.25 10.92 50.22
C VAL A 728 15.45 10.08 51.21
N LEU A 729 14.49 9.28 50.75
CA LEU A 729 13.70 8.37 51.59
C LEU A 729 14.58 7.33 52.30
N LEU A 730 15.55 6.72 51.58
CA LEU A 730 16.52 5.79 52.16
C LEU A 730 17.41 6.46 53.21
N THR A 731 17.82 7.71 52.97
CA THR A 731 18.60 8.52 53.92
C THR A 731 17.79 8.85 55.18
N LEU A 732 16.53 9.24 55.02
CA LEU A 732 15.61 9.51 56.14
C LEU A 732 15.31 8.24 56.96
N ALA A 733 15.07 7.10 56.29
CA ALA A 733 14.86 5.82 56.96
C ALA A 733 16.11 5.35 57.73
N SER A 734 17.29 5.47 57.11
CA SER A 734 18.57 5.14 57.75
C SER A 734 18.84 6.05 58.96
N SER A 735 18.59 7.35 58.83
CA SER A 735 18.69 8.32 59.93
C SER A 735 17.72 7.99 61.07
N ALA A 736 16.48 7.63 60.76
CA ALA A 736 15.49 7.21 61.76
C ALA A 736 15.95 5.96 62.54
N VAL A 737 16.42 4.92 61.85
CA VAL A 737 16.96 3.69 62.47
C VAL A 737 18.18 3.99 63.36
N LEU A 738 19.14 4.76 62.85
CA LEU A 738 20.33 5.17 63.61
C LEU A 738 19.95 6.00 64.85
N SER A 739 18.95 6.89 64.75
CA SER A 739 18.47 7.71 65.87
C SER A 739 17.78 6.90 66.98
N GLN A 740 17.19 5.74 66.65
CA GLN A 740 16.59 4.83 67.64
C GLN A 740 17.63 3.93 68.30
N LEU A 741 18.62 3.44 67.55
CA LEU A 741 19.71 2.63 68.07
C LEU A 741 20.66 3.45 68.95
N GLY A 742 21.03 4.66 68.52
CA GLY A 742 21.87 5.60 69.28
C GLY A 742 21.21 6.20 70.52
N ARG A 743 19.94 5.87 70.81
CA ARG A 743 19.21 6.22 72.05
C ARG A 743 19.06 5.04 73.02
N ARG A 744 19.80 3.95 72.81
CA ARG A 744 19.82 2.75 73.68
C ARG A 744 21.18 2.51 74.35
N GLN A 745 21.96 3.58 74.56
CA GLN A 745 23.11 3.66 75.46
C GLN A 745 22.94 4.89 76.35
#